data_AF-A0AAP6SEE4-F1
#
_entry.id   AF-A0AAP6SEE4-F1
#
_cell.length_a   1.000
_cell.length_b   1.000
_cell.length_c   1.000
_cell.angle_alpha   90.00
_cell.angle_beta   90.00
_cell.angle_gamma   90.00
#
_symmetry.space_group_name_H-M   'P 1'
#
loop_
_entity.id
_entity.type
_entity.pdbx_description
1 polymer ?
#
loop_
_entity_poly.entity_id
_entity_poly.type
_entity_poly.pdbx_seq_one_letter_code
_entity_poly.pdbx_strand_id
1 'polypeptide(L)'
;MKFTKAAMLCMALTATLAPLRAGAASNTQIRKTHYRPDEISAVCTDGQTKFNRALYGAHSGFRMECSDMPEFGIYLPRMGGNLRLTLPQGSCTARYTPGRMDYSQGGIEVEAQVMRSTDMALWRLTNTTASAVTVPVRFGGVADKKFFREGDLGVDDPTCFDLKPEYCKGNIFTVNGDTVRVEYGNKQRAQLSLLIPAAGSHISELPVYEGEIVLAPGESKYIALLPSSVIPAGFSIPAMMKQAESERDALASAVSISTPDPWLNPIGSAMSVAADGIWSGRAWLHGSIGWRTPHLGWRGAYVGNAIGRHDRALTHFATYADNQVTDIPATLQHPCQDSTLNLARAEKRWGTPMYSNGYICRRPGKKGEMSHYDMNLVYIDALMRHFRHTGDTAAMRRFFPVIKRHLAWEKLNFDPDGDHLYDAYCCIWASDALYYSGGAVTHSSAYNRFANLMAARVAQIIGEDPTPYLDEAEAIGKAIDATLWMPERGHWAEFKDAGGKQRLHPSAAVWTIYHAIDSEIADPFQAYAATCYVDSVIPHIPVLSDSGVDNIYTISTTNWKPYSWSINNVAIAEVMHTALAYWQAGRSEEACRLMKAVVMDNMYLGASPLNFGQISHYDAVRGESYRDFADPIGVWSRALTEGLFGIRPDMTAATPRVEIIPGFPSDWNSASINLPDIAYSFRRDGDRLVYTIDNRYRLAPQVLLTVPVHGVRSVKVNGRTVAWENVDSSIGTPRLRINAGNEPQLEVVIETAGELTAIPTGRVREEGPVKFTEMADGVLKWWTAEISAHRPFTAVAAPGFDDINPARCETVDLRKAYNASVTDIFRNRYLSPRPQVTTLQIPAQGIGEWCHPKLTAEIDDSGLRSRLDREKGRLVTELGIPFALPAKGSNVIYTSLWDNYPDRASVKLSGKASHLYLVMAGSTNHMQSGIENGKIRIRYKDGSESVTPLVNPHNWAPIEQDFYNDNHAFALAPGTKPLYRMHLQTGHVARDLAREVGKRQELESTGADGDIVGTIPGGAAVVLDIPADPKRKLESLEIETLSGDVVIGLMGITLQRP
;
A
#
# COMPACT_ATOMS: atom_id res chain seq x y z
N MET A 1 -47.29 -23.93 -31.35
CA MET A 1 -48.66 -23.37 -31.44
C MET A 1 -48.74 -22.12 -30.57
N LYS A 2 -49.30 -21.03 -31.12
CA LYS A 2 -49.51 -19.72 -30.46
C LYS A 2 -50.66 -19.77 -29.44
N PHE A 3 -50.78 -18.68 -28.64
CA PHE A 3 -51.89 -18.20 -27.79
C PHE A 3 -51.80 -18.56 -26.29
N THR A 4 -52.03 -17.69 -25.29
CA THR A 4 -52.07 -16.22 -25.12
C THR A 4 -52.15 -15.91 -23.62
N LYS A 5 -51.49 -14.80 -23.21
CA LYS A 5 -51.76 -13.85 -22.11
C LYS A 5 -52.79 -14.16 -20.99
N ALA A 6 -52.29 -14.02 -19.75
CA ALA A 6 -52.69 -13.03 -18.71
C ALA A 6 -53.30 -13.52 -17.39
N ALA A 7 -52.71 -12.96 -16.32
CA ALA A 7 -53.19 -12.71 -14.96
C ALA A 7 -53.31 -13.88 -13.97
N MET A 8 -52.35 -13.94 -13.03
CA MET A 8 -52.69 -14.17 -11.61
C MET A 8 -51.62 -13.61 -10.67
N LEU A 9 -52.14 -12.93 -9.66
CA LEU A 9 -51.51 -12.24 -8.55
C LEU A 9 -51.41 -13.21 -7.36
N CYS A 10 -50.30 -13.12 -6.61
CA CYS A 10 -50.10 -13.55 -5.23
C CYS A 10 -50.13 -15.05 -4.84
N MET A 11 -48.93 -15.54 -4.51
CA MET A 11 -48.51 -16.41 -3.39
C MET A 11 -47.70 -17.63 -3.84
N ALA A 12 -46.37 -17.54 -3.67
CA ALA A 12 -45.53 -18.69 -3.38
C ALA A 12 -44.32 -18.20 -2.56
N LEU A 13 -44.39 -18.43 -1.25
CA LEU A 13 -43.29 -18.32 -0.31
C LEU A 13 -42.35 -19.53 -0.45
N THR A 14 -41.08 -19.29 -0.15
CA THR A 14 -40.02 -20.22 0.30
C THR A 14 -39.42 -21.24 -0.68
N ALA A 15 -38.30 -20.86 -1.31
CA ALA A 15 -37.19 -21.75 -1.62
C ALA A 15 -35.85 -20.97 -1.72
N THR A 16 -34.92 -21.30 -0.81
CA THR A 16 -33.45 -21.22 -0.93
C THR A 16 -32.80 -19.89 -1.33
N LEU A 17 -32.49 -19.08 -0.30
CA LEU A 17 -31.43 -18.05 -0.35
C LEU A 17 -30.06 -18.72 -0.34
N ALA A 18 -29.43 -18.84 -1.51
CA ALA A 18 -27.97 -18.77 -1.59
C ALA A 18 -27.56 -17.31 -1.35
N PRO A 19 -26.45 -17.00 -0.66
CA PRO A 19 -26.01 -15.63 -0.54
C PRO A 19 -25.52 -15.18 -1.92
N LEU A 20 -26.36 -14.43 -2.63
CA LEU A 20 -25.89 -13.55 -3.69
C LEU A 20 -24.83 -12.63 -3.06
N ARG A 21 -23.59 -12.73 -3.55
CA ARG A 21 -22.55 -11.72 -3.32
C ARG A 21 -23.13 -10.37 -3.77
N ALA A 22 -23.55 -9.56 -2.81
CA ALA A 22 -23.94 -8.19 -3.05
C ALA A 22 -22.66 -7.39 -3.35
N GLY A 23 -22.50 -6.98 -4.60
CA GLY A 23 -21.46 -6.03 -4.99
C GLY A 23 -21.63 -4.70 -4.27
N ALA A 24 -20.48 -4.10 -3.89
CA ALA A 24 -20.22 -2.69 -3.55
C ALA A 24 -21.42 -1.83 -3.13
N ALA A 25 -22.13 -2.28 -2.09
CA ALA A 25 -23.07 -1.45 -1.33
C ALA A 25 -22.36 -0.97 -0.07
N SER A 26 -22.07 0.33 0.02
CA SER A 26 -21.77 1.11 1.23
C SER A 26 -21.05 0.36 2.36
N ASN A 27 -19.73 0.47 2.46
CA ASN A 27 -18.97 0.07 3.66
C ASN A 27 -19.19 1.05 4.84
N THR A 28 -20.45 1.32 5.17
CA THR A 28 -20.90 1.93 6.43
C THR A 28 -21.52 0.87 7.36
N GLN A 29 -21.40 -0.41 7.02
CA GLN A 29 -21.84 -1.49 7.90
C GLN A 29 -20.85 -1.67 9.03
N ILE A 30 -21.37 -1.67 10.25
CA ILE A 30 -20.64 -2.07 11.45
C ILE A 30 -20.16 -3.51 11.22
N ARG A 31 -18.83 -3.71 11.14
CA ARG A 31 -18.24 -5.03 10.96
C ARG A 31 -18.31 -5.82 12.27
N LYS A 32 -18.62 -7.11 12.16
CA LYS A 32 -18.58 -8.01 13.30
C LYS A 32 -17.13 -8.34 13.66
N THR A 33 -16.83 -8.32 14.95
CA THR A 33 -15.56 -8.77 15.51
C THR A 33 -15.40 -10.26 15.25
N HIS A 34 -14.38 -10.63 14.48
CA HIS A 34 -14.10 -12.02 14.16
C HIS A 34 -13.26 -12.68 15.26
N TYR A 35 -12.18 -12.02 15.68
CA TYR A 35 -11.34 -12.44 16.79
C TYR A 35 -11.31 -11.41 17.92
N ARG A 36 -11.11 -11.88 19.14
CA ARG A 36 -10.81 -11.04 20.31
C ARG A 36 -9.41 -11.34 20.85
N PRO A 37 -8.71 -10.35 21.41
CA PRO A 37 -7.42 -10.58 22.06
C PRO A 37 -7.62 -11.43 23.30
N ASP A 38 -6.69 -12.34 23.53
CA ASP A 38 -6.54 -13.08 24.78
C ASP A 38 -5.05 -13.24 25.09
N GLU A 39 -4.53 -12.36 25.95
CA GLU A 39 -3.10 -12.17 26.19
C GLU A 39 -2.32 -11.93 24.89
N ILE A 40 -1.48 -12.89 24.48
CA ILE A 40 -0.70 -12.86 23.23
C ILE A 40 -1.42 -13.57 22.07
N SER A 41 -2.65 -14.00 22.27
CA SER A 41 -3.43 -14.81 21.32
C SER A 41 -4.58 -14.00 20.70
N ALA A 42 -5.11 -14.51 19.59
CA ALA A 42 -6.38 -14.09 19.01
C ALA A 42 -7.35 -15.28 19.03
N VAL A 43 -8.56 -15.06 19.55
CA VAL A 43 -9.55 -16.12 19.80
C VAL A 43 -10.87 -15.82 19.12
N CYS A 44 -11.43 -16.81 18.44
CA CYS A 44 -12.81 -16.79 17.95
C CYS A 44 -13.60 -17.98 18.50
N THR A 45 -14.92 -17.82 18.56
CA THR A 45 -15.85 -18.86 18.99
C THR A 45 -16.90 -19.05 17.89
N ASP A 46 -17.09 -20.30 17.47
CA ASP A 46 -17.98 -20.74 16.40
C ASP A 46 -17.69 -20.06 15.04
N GLY A 47 -16.44 -19.66 14.82
CA GLY A 47 -15.94 -19.19 13.53
C GLY A 47 -16.08 -20.27 12.44
N GLN A 48 -16.19 -19.84 11.19
CA GLN A 48 -16.47 -20.73 10.05
C GLN A 48 -15.49 -20.52 8.88
N THR A 49 -14.49 -19.66 9.07
CA THR A 49 -13.53 -19.32 8.03
C THR A 49 -12.54 -20.48 7.87
N LYS A 50 -12.36 -20.94 6.63
CA LYS A 50 -11.48 -22.07 6.32
C LYS A 50 -10.11 -21.61 5.86
N PHE A 51 -9.08 -22.38 6.24
CA PHE A 51 -7.69 -22.25 5.77
C PHE A 51 -7.15 -20.82 5.83
N ASN A 52 -7.57 -20.07 6.85
CA ASN A 52 -7.36 -18.64 6.96
C ASN A 52 -6.06 -18.27 7.68
N ARG A 53 -5.43 -19.18 8.44
CA ARG A 53 -4.14 -18.91 9.09
C ARG A 53 -3.09 -19.95 8.77
N ALA A 54 -1.97 -19.52 8.18
CA ALA A 54 -0.83 -20.38 7.95
C ALA A 54 0.04 -20.52 9.22
N LEU A 55 0.48 -21.75 9.49
CA LEU A 55 1.61 -22.06 10.34
C LEU A 55 2.81 -22.39 9.43
N TYR A 56 3.79 -21.49 9.39
CA TYR A 56 4.99 -21.63 8.56
C TYR A 56 5.96 -22.64 9.19
N GLY A 57 6.30 -23.68 8.43
CA GLY A 57 7.32 -24.65 8.83
C GLY A 57 8.73 -24.17 8.49
N ALA A 58 9.61 -25.09 8.08
CA ALA A 58 10.95 -24.70 7.67
C ALA A 58 10.95 -23.87 6.37
N HIS A 59 12.11 -23.34 5.98
CA HIS A 59 12.23 -22.37 4.88
C HIS A 59 11.95 -22.93 3.46
N SER A 60 11.48 -24.18 3.32
CA SER A 60 11.19 -24.88 2.06
C SER A 60 9.92 -24.38 1.34
N GLY A 61 9.03 -23.70 2.06
CA GLY A 61 7.68 -23.35 1.61
C GLY A 61 6.59 -24.27 2.13
N PHE A 62 6.94 -25.31 2.90
CA PHE A 62 5.99 -26.11 3.66
C PHE A 62 5.23 -25.26 4.68
N ARG A 63 3.92 -25.50 4.78
CA ARG A 63 3.07 -24.91 5.80
C ARG A 63 1.79 -25.71 6.01
N MET A 64 1.18 -25.50 7.17
CA MET A 64 -0.16 -25.97 7.50
C MET A 64 -1.12 -24.78 7.54
N GLU A 65 -2.21 -24.86 6.80
CA GLU A 65 -3.30 -23.89 6.78
C GLU A 65 -4.37 -24.33 7.77
N CYS A 66 -4.55 -23.57 8.84
CA CYS A 66 -5.57 -23.79 9.86
C CYS A 66 -6.86 -23.05 9.50
N SER A 67 -7.99 -23.57 9.97
CA SER A 67 -9.32 -22.95 9.88
C SER A 67 -9.80 -22.51 11.27
N ASP A 68 -10.96 -21.87 11.37
CA ASP A 68 -11.66 -21.60 12.65
C ASP A 68 -12.25 -22.88 13.29
N MET A 69 -12.23 -23.98 12.55
CA MET A 69 -12.58 -25.33 12.97
C MET A 69 -11.37 -26.26 12.77
N PRO A 70 -11.32 -27.46 13.37
CA PRO A 70 -10.20 -28.40 13.24
C PRO A 70 -10.18 -29.12 11.88
N GLU A 71 -10.05 -28.33 10.82
CA GLU A 71 -9.85 -28.71 9.42
C GLU A 71 -8.61 -27.98 8.89
N PHE A 72 -7.68 -28.74 8.30
CA PHE A 72 -6.33 -28.31 7.99
C PHE A 72 -5.97 -28.59 6.54
N GLY A 73 -5.43 -27.59 5.85
CA GLY A 73 -4.80 -27.74 4.54
C GLY A 73 -3.30 -27.93 4.69
N ILE A 74 -2.70 -28.85 3.96
CA ILE A 74 -1.24 -29.04 3.93
C ILE A 74 -0.73 -28.54 2.60
N TYR A 75 0.36 -27.76 2.63
CA TYR A 75 0.97 -27.23 1.43
C TYR A 75 2.43 -27.66 1.33
N LEU A 76 2.77 -28.33 0.23
CA LEU A 76 4.09 -28.86 -0.12
C LEU A 76 4.56 -28.27 -1.46
N PRO A 77 4.85 -26.96 -1.45
CA PRO A 77 4.87 -26.12 -2.66
C PRO A 77 3.79 -26.37 -3.72
N ARG A 78 2.70 -27.05 -3.33
CA ARG A 78 1.55 -27.65 -4.06
C ARG A 78 0.55 -28.18 -3.04
N MET A 79 -0.64 -28.61 -3.46
CA MET A 79 -1.63 -29.25 -2.58
C MET A 79 -1.09 -30.52 -1.91
N GLY A 80 -0.76 -30.44 -0.62
CA GLY A 80 -0.19 -31.53 0.19
C GLY A 80 -1.22 -32.40 0.91
N GLY A 81 -2.51 -32.07 0.81
CA GLY A 81 -3.62 -32.81 1.40
C GLY A 81 -4.52 -31.97 2.29
N ASN A 82 -5.64 -32.54 2.69
CA ASN A 82 -6.61 -32.00 3.63
C ASN A 82 -6.77 -33.00 4.78
N LEU A 83 -6.61 -32.53 6.03
CA LEU A 83 -6.85 -33.30 7.25
C LEU A 83 -8.04 -32.70 7.99
N ARG A 84 -9.03 -33.53 8.35
CA ARG A 84 -10.19 -33.11 9.13
C ARG A 84 -10.37 -33.97 10.36
N LEU A 85 -10.56 -33.32 11.51
CA LEU A 85 -10.98 -33.95 12.76
C LEU A 85 -12.42 -33.57 13.05
N THR A 86 -13.29 -34.56 13.25
CA THR A 86 -14.70 -34.30 13.59
C THR A 86 -14.87 -34.40 15.10
N LEU A 87 -14.89 -33.25 15.78
CA LEU A 87 -15.04 -33.20 17.23
C LEU A 87 -16.52 -33.41 17.64
N PRO A 88 -16.79 -33.79 18.91
CA PRO A 88 -18.15 -33.90 19.41
C PRO A 88 -18.91 -32.57 19.28
N GLN A 89 -20.24 -32.65 19.20
CA GLN A 89 -21.08 -31.45 19.12
C GLN A 89 -20.86 -30.52 20.32
N GLY A 90 -20.80 -29.22 20.03
CA GLY A 90 -20.57 -28.17 21.01
C GLY A 90 -20.04 -26.90 20.34
N SER A 91 -19.95 -25.83 21.10
CA SER A 91 -19.31 -24.59 20.63
C SER A 91 -17.80 -24.85 20.44
N CYS A 92 -17.26 -24.38 19.31
CA CYS A 92 -15.85 -24.54 18.97
C CYS A 92 -15.12 -23.23 19.24
N THR A 93 -14.11 -23.25 20.09
CA THR A 93 -13.20 -22.11 20.27
C THR A 93 -11.90 -22.39 19.51
N ALA A 94 -11.52 -21.50 18.60
CA ALA A 94 -10.21 -21.52 17.94
C ALA A 94 -9.35 -20.38 18.48
N ARG A 95 -8.13 -20.71 18.89
CA ARG A 95 -7.15 -19.80 19.47
C ARG A 95 -5.87 -19.85 18.65
N TYR A 96 -5.56 -18.74 18.00
CA TYR A 96 -4.25 -18.55 17.39
C TYR A 96 -3.30 -17.92 18.40
N THR A 97 -2.33 -18.71 18.86
CA THR A 97 -1.14 -18.20 19.55
C THR A 97 -0.04 -18.10 18.49
N PRO A 98 0.69 -16.98 18.32
CA PRO A 98 1.67 -16.82 17.26
C PRO A 98 2.52 -18.08 16.99
N GLY A 99 2.23 -18.73 15.86
CA GLY A 99 2.89 -19.95 15.39
C GLY A 99 2.26 -21.30 15.81
N ARG A 100 1.09 -21.32 16.44
CA ARG A 100 0.31 -22.51 16.87
C ARG A 100 -1.19 -22.22 16.81
N MET A 101 -1.99 -23.25 16.53
CA MET A 101 -3.44 -23.17 16.60
C MET A 101 -3.98 -24.18 17.61
N ASP A 102 -4.85 -23.72 18.51
CA ASP A 102 -5.51 -24.53 19.53
C ASP A 102 -7.04 -24.52 19.31
N TYR A 103 -7.70 -25.67 19.42
CA TYR A 103 -9.15 -25.81 19.36
C TYR A 103 -9.69 -26.43 20.64
N SER A 104 -10.86 -25.99 21.09
CA SER A 104 -11.62 -26.64 22.17
C SER A 104 -13.07 -26.80 21.75
N GLN A 105 -13.57 -28.04 21.72
CA GLN A 105 -14.95 -28.34 21.37
C GLN A 105 -15.41 -29.66 21.99
N GLY A 106 -16.59 -29.67 22.62
CA GLY A 106 -17.22 -30.90 23.10
C GLY A 106 -16.38 -31.71 24.09
N GLY A 107 -15.49 -31.05 24.85
CA GLY A 107 -14.56 -31.70 25.78
C GLY A 107 -13.33 -32.34 25.12
N ILE A 108 -13.01 -31.95 23.89
CA ILE A 108 -11.78 -32.31 23.20
C ILE A 108 -10.98 -31.05 22.93
N GLU A 109 -9.69 -31.10 23.26
CA GLU A 109 -8.71 -30.08 22.92
C GLU A 109 -7.82 -30.60 21.78
N VAL A 110 -7.57 -29.76 20.78
CA VAL A 110 -6.67 -30.06 19.66
C VAL A 110 -5.63 -28.96 19.57
N GLU A 111 -4.36 -29.34 19.72
CA GLU A 111 -3.23 -28.46 19.46
C GLU A 111 -2.60 -28.83 18.12
N ALA A 112 -2.42 -27.85 17.24
CA ALA A 112 -1.83 -28.00 15.91
C ALA A 112 -0.56 -27.15 15.78
N GLN A 113 0.55 -27.80 15.39
CA GLN A 113 1.87 -27.19 15.25
C GLN A 113 2.59 -27.60 13.97
N VAL A 114 3.63 -26.85 13.65
CA VAL A 114 4.64 -27.20 12.64
C VAL A 114 6.03 -27.11 13.26
N MET A 115 6.95 -27.93 12.77
CA MET A 115 8.37 -27.77 13.09
C MET A 115 9.01 -26.69 12.22
N ARG A 116 9.97 -25.95 12.78
CA ARG A 116 10.71 -24.88 12.09
C ARG A 116 12.10 -25.31 11.66
N SER A 117 12.63 -26.35 12.32
CA SER A 117 13.89 -27.00 11.95
C SER A 117 13.77 -28.01 10.81
N THR A 118 12.59 -28.58 10.59
CA THR A 118 12.30 -29.54 9.50
C THR A 118 10.83 -29.48 9.10
N ASP A 119 10.50 -29.87 7.88
CA ASP A 119 9.10 -29.88 7.42
C ASP A 119 8.32 -31.01 8.10
N MET A 120 7.35 -30.65 8.94
CA MET A 120 6.48 -31.58 9.65
C MET A 120 5.25 -30.85 10.20
N ALA A 121 4.06 -31.45 10.05
CA ALA A 121 2.86 -31.01 10.75
C ALA A 121 2.54 -31.99 11.89
N LEU A 122 2.10 -31.45 13.01
CA LEU A 122 1.88 -32.19 14.24
C LEU A 122 0.55 -31.79 14.87
N TRP A 123 -0.16 -32.77 15.42
CA TRP A 123 -1.36 -32.54 16.21
C TRP A 123 -1.32 -33.33 17.51
N ARG A 124 -1.85 -32.74 18.59
CA ARG A 124 -2.14 -33.42 19.85
C ARG A 124 -3.63 -33.26 20.15
N LEU A 125 -4.32 -34.37 20.37
CA LEU A 125 -5.71 -34.41 20.79
C LEU A 125 -5.76 -34.87 22.24
N THR A 126 -6.47 -34.13 23.10
CA THR A 126 -6.65 -34.45 24.53
C THR A 126 -8.12 -34.52 24.87
N ASN A 127 -8.53 -35.58 25.57
CA ASN A 127 -9.89 -35.71 26.10
C ASN A 127 -9.98 -35.16 27.52
N THR A 128 -10.75 -34.08 27.70
CA THR A 128 -10.95 -33.42 28.99
C THR A 128 -12.26 -33.83 29.68
N THR A 129 -13.00 -34.78 29.08
CA THR A 129 -14.24 -35.33 29.67
C THR A 129 -13.96 -36.49 30.63
N ALA A 130 -14.98 -36.87 31.40
CA ALA A 130 -14.95 -38.03 32.29
C ALA A 130 -15.23 -39.37 31.57
N SER A 131 -15.53 -39.36 30.27
CA SER A 131 -15.88 -40.53 29.46
C SER A 131 -14.93 -40.72 28.28
N ALA A 132 -14.83 -41.93 27.74
CA ALA A 132 -14.10 -42.12 26.48
C ALA A 132 -14.82 -41.38 25.33
N VAL A 133 -14.05 -40.76 24.44
CA VAL A 133 -14.56 -40.02 23.28
C VAL A 133 -13.91 -40.56 22.01
N THR A 134 -14.71 -40.73 20.96
CA THR A 134 -14.24 -41.13 19.63
C THR A 134 -14.25 -39.92 18.70
N VAL A 135 -13.11 -39.65 18.07
CA VAL A 135 -12.92 -38.54 17.11
C VAL A 135 -12.65 -39.11 15.72
N PRO A 136 -13.59 -39.01 14.77
CA PRO A 136 -13.34 -39.35 13.38
C PRO A 136 -12.25 -38.48 12.76
N VAL A 137 -11.30 -39.11 12.08
CA VAL A 137 -10.22 -38.46 11.32
C VAL A 137 -10.33 -38.83 9.85
N ARG A 138 -10.18 -37.83 8.97
CA ARG A 138 -10.14 -38.02 7.52
C ARG A 138 -8.92 -37.34 6.94
N PHE A 139 -8.23 -38.00 6.02
CA PHE A 139 -7.11 -37.42 5.29
C PHE A 139 -7.10 -37.83 3.82
N GLY A 140 -6.89 -36.87 2.91
CA GLY A 140 -6.72 -37.17 1.49
C GLY A 140 -6.50 -35.93 0.64
N GLY A 141 -6.65 -36.07 -0.68
CA GLY A 141 -6.54 -34.96 -1.61
C GLY A 141 -5.11 -34.45 -1.82
N VAL A 142 -4.12 -35.35 -1.78
CA VAL A 142 -2.72 -34.98 -2.05
C VAL A 142 -2.53 -34.88 -3.56
N ALA A 143 -2.30 -33.67 -4.07
CA ALA A 143 -2.31 -33.43 -5.52
C ALA A 143 -1.13 -32.58 -5.99
N ASP A 144 -0.66 -32.85 -7.19
CA ASP A 144 0.34 -32.02 -7.90
C ASP A 144 -0.30 -30.71 -8.44
N LYS A 145 -1.27 -30.16 -7.71
CA LYS A 145 -2.00 -28.94 -8.05
C LYS A 145 -1.24 -27.74 -7.51
N LYS A 146 -0.92 -26.84 -8.43
CA LYS A 146 -0.47 -25.48 -8.13
C LYS A 146 -1.69 -24.56 -8.08
N PHE A 147 -1.77 -23.71 -7.05
CA PHE A 147 -2.79 -22.66 -6.94
C PHE A 147 -2.34 -21.40 -7.70
N PHE A 148 -3.22 -20.41 -7.88
CA PHE A 148 -2.89 -19.20 -8.64
C PHE A 148 -1.86 -18.34 -7.91
N ARG A 149 -2.06 -18.11 -6.61
CA ARG A 149 -1.14 -17.41 -5.71
C ARG A 149 -0.79 -18.26 -4.49
N GLU A 150 -0.61 -19.55 -4.73
CA GLU A 150 -0.21 -20.52 -3.71
C GLU A 150 -1.22 -20.69 -2.56
N GLY A 151 -2.50 -20.35 -2.76
CA GLY A 151 -3.55 -20.50 -1.76
C GLY A 151 -3.67 -19.29 -0.83
N ASP A 152 -3.35 -18.10 -1.33
CA ASP A 152 -3.34 -16.88 -0.51
C ASP A 152 -4.73 -16.22 -0.42
N LEU A 153 -4.94 -15.48 0.67
CA LEU A 153 -6.20 -14.83 1.00
C LEU A 153 -6.56 -13.74 -0.02
N GLY A 154 -7.83 -13.69 -0.39
CA GLY A 154 -8.39 -12.67 -1.29
C GLY A 154 -8.08 -12.87 -2.77
N VAL A 155 -7.17 -13.80 -3.11
CA VAL A 155 -6.70 -14.01 -4.49
C VAL A 155 -6.90 -15.43 -5.01
N ASP A 156 -6.78 -16.45 -4.16
CA ASP A 156 -7.21 -17.81 -4.47
C ASP A 156 -8.60 -18.09 -3.88
N ASP A 157 -9.28 -19.08 -4.43
CA ASP A 157 -10.56 -19.54 -3.89
C ASP A 157 -10.38 -20.03 -2.44
N PRO A 158 -11.18 -19.57 -1.45
CA PRO A 158 -11.07 -20.00 -0.06
C PRO A 158 -11.22 -21.52 0.15
N THR A 159 -11.82 -22.23 -0.81
CA THR A 159 -11.97 -23.68 -0.82
C THR A 159 -10.83 -24.41 -1.52
N CYS A 160 -9.73 -23.74 -1.90
CA CYS A 160 -8.66 -24.36 -2.68
C CYS A 160 -8.01 -25.57 -1.99
N PHE A 161 -8.02 -25.60 -0.65
CA PHE A 161 -7.56 -26.70 0.20
C PHE A 161 -8.67 -27.67 0.65
N ASP A 162 -9.93 -27.47 0.25
CA ASP A 162 -10.99 -28.44 0.54
C ASP A 162 -10.64 -29.80 -0.08
N LEU A 163 -11.12 -30.86 0.55
CA LEU A 163 -11.03 -32.21 0.00
C LEU A 163 -11.94 -32.36 -1.21
N LYS A 164 -11.35 -32.34 -2.42
CA LYS A 164 -12.09 -32.44 -3.70
C LYS A 164 -11.79 -33.74 -4.43
N PRO A 165 -12.75 -34.35 -5.15
CA PRO A 165 -12.54 -35.61 -5.85
C PRO A 165 -11.36 -35.60 -6.83
N GLU A 166 -11.14 -34.49 -7.53
CA GLU A 166 -10.03 -34.31 -8.46
C GLU A 166 -8.66 -34.36 -7.79
N TYR A 167 -8.55 -34.02 -6.50
CA TYR A 167 -7.29 -34.05 -5.76
C TYR A 167 -6.93 -35.47 -5.28
N CYS A 168 -7.92 -36.34 -5.10
CA CYS A 168 -7.68 -37.73 -4.70
C CYS A 168 -7.25 -38.61 -5.88
N LYS A 169 -7.49 -38.17 -7.12
CA LYS A 169 -7.22 -38.98 -8.31
C LYS A 169 -5.76 -39.42 -8.38
N GLY A 170 -5.53 -40.74 -8.45
CA GLY A 170 -4.19 -41.33 -8.55
C GLY A 170 -3.41 -41.38 -7.23
N ASN A 171 -4.03 -41.03 -6.10
CA ASN A 171 -3.45 -41.29 -4.78
C ASN A 171 -3.50 -42.80 -4.49
N ILE A 172 -2.40 -43.35 -3.96
CA ILE A 172 -2.33 -44.75 -3.52
C ILE A 172 -1.97 -44.74 -2.05
N PHE A 173 -2.81 -45.34 -1.23
CA PHE A 173 -2.63 -45.43 0.21
C PHE A 173 -2.11 -46.81 0.61
N THR A 174 -1.09 -46.84 1.47
CA THR A 174 -0.63 -48.05 2.16
C THR A 174 -0.74 -47.83 3.66
N VAL A 175 -1.54 -48.65 4.34
CA VAL A 175 -1.77 -48.56 5.79
C VAL A 175 -1.08 -49.75 6.48
N ASN A 176 -0.27 -49.48 7.48
CA ASN A 176 0.38 -50.49 8.31
C ASN A 176 0.40 -50.03 9.78
N GLY A 177 -0.51 -50.59 10.59
CA GLY A 177 -0.79 -50.07 11.93
C GLY A 177 -1.15 -48.59 11.86
N ASP A 178 -0.51 -47.78 12.70
CA ASP A 178 -0.71 -46.32 12.73
C ASP A 178 -0.04 -45.59 11.56
N THR A 179 0.75 -46.27 10.73
CA THR A 179 1.48 -45.64 9.62
C THR A 179 0.64 -45.66 8.34
N VAL A 180 0.39 -44.47 7.79
CA VAL A 180 -0.30 -44.27 6.50
C VAL A 180 0.69 -43.64 5.53
N ARG A 181 1.02 -44.35 4.43
CA ARG A 181 1.82 -43.79 3.34
C ARG A 181 0.92 -43.43 2.18
N VAL A 182 1.16 -42.24 1.62
CA VAL A 182 0.44 -41.77 0.43
C VAL A 182 1.43 -41.56 -0.69
N GLU A 183 1.24 -42.30 -1.78
CA GLU A 183 1.91 -42.05 -3.04
C GLU A 183 1.02 -41.20 -3.93
N TYR A 184 1.58 -40.14 -4.51
CA TYR A 184 0.84 -39.17 -5.32
C TYR A 184 1.69 -38.64 -6.48
N GLY A 185 1.06 -37.85 -7.37
CA GLY A 185 1.70 -37.26 -8.53
C GLY A 185 1.48 -38.06 -9.82
N ASN A 186 1.37 -37.33 -10.93
CA ASN A 186 1.06 -37.90 -12.25
C ASN A 186 2.31 -38.14 -13.11
N LYS A 187 3.32 -37.26 -13.01
CA LYS A 187 4.57 -37.35 -13.80
C LYS A 187 5.70 -38.00 -13.02
N GLN A 188 5.85 -37.63 -11.76
CA GLN A 188 6.82 -38.19 -10.83
C GLN A 188 6.06 -38.60 -9.57
N ARG A 189 6.25 -39.84 -9.13
CA ARG A 189 5.64 -40.32 -7.89
C ARG A 189 6.41 -39.77 -6.71
N ALA A 190 5.73 -39.01 -5.86
CA ALA A 190 6.23 -38.55 -4.58
C ALA A 190 5.50 -39.30 -3.46
N GLN A 191 6.08 -39.28 -2.27
CA GLN A 191 5.54 -39.98 -1.11
C GLN A 191 5.56 -39.08 0.12
N LEU A 192 4.50 -39.17 0.92
CA LEU A 192 4.44 -38.62 2.27
C LEU A 192 3.95 -39.69 3.25
N SER A 193 4.24 -39.50 4.53
CA SER A 193 3.83 -40.41 5.60
C SER A 193 3.01 -39.65 6.64
N LEU A 194 1.95 -40.29 7.12
CA LEU A 194 1.22 -39.89 8.31
C LEU A 194 1.33 -40.97 9.37
N LEU A 195 1.33 -40.56 10.63
CA LEU A 195 1.20 -41.41 11.79
C LEU A 195 -0.11 -41.04 12.48
N ILE A 196 -1.12 -41.92 12.38
CA ILE A 196 -2.48 -41.69 12.86
C ILE A 196 -2.88 -42.86 13.76
N PRO A 197 -2.99 -42.68 15.08
CA PRO A 197 -3.35 -43.73 16.03
C PRO A 197 -4.87 -43.98 16.04
N ALA A 198 -5.41 -44.45 14.91
CA ALA A 198 -6.83 -44.65 14.69
C ALA A 198 -7.19 -46.14 14.57
N ALA A 199 -8.35 -46.50 15.14
CA ALA A 199 -9.00 -47.79 14.94
C ALA A 199 -9.95 -47.75 13.73
N GLY A 200 -10.32 -48.92 13.22
CA GLY A 200 -11.33 -49.04 12.15
C GLY A 200 -10.94 -48.37 10.83
N SER A 201 -9.64 -48.18 10.58
CA SER A 201 -9.16 -47.41 9.43
C SER A 201 -9.46 -48.11 8.10
N HIS A 202 -9.93 -47.37 7.11
CA HIS A 202 -10.10 -47.86 5.74
C HIS A 202 -9.85 -46.75 4.71
N ILE A 203 -9.72 -47.13 3.45
CA ILE A 203 -9.61 -46.21 2.31
C ILE A 203 -10.94 -46.22 1.57
N SER A 204 -11.59 -45.06 1.43
CA SER A 204 -12.87 -44.97 0.74
C SER A 204 -12.71 -45.06 -0.80
N GLU A 205 -13.83 -45.17 -1.52
CA GLU A 205 -13.84 -45.29 -2.99
C GLU A 205 -13.20 -44.09 -3.69
N LEU A 206 -13.35 -42.90 -3.10
CA LEU A 206 -12.54 -41.75 -3.44
C LEU A 206 -11.31 -41.81 -2.54
N PRO A 207 -10.11 -42.19 -3.02
CA PRO A 207 -9.00 -42.66 -2.19
C PRO A 207 -8.63 -41.62 -1.12
N VAL A 208 -9.21 -41.83 0.06
CA VAL A 208 -9.20 -40.96 1.24
C VAL A 208 -9.14 -41.91 2.42
N TYR A 209 -8.22 -41.65 3.32
CA TYR A 209 -8.10 -42.35 4.58
C TYR A 209 -9.18 -41.89 5.55
N GLU A 210 -9.89 -42.83 6.16
CA GLU A 210 -10.88 -42.59 7.20
C GLU A 210 -10.61 -43.53 8.38
N GLY A 211 -10.68 -43.01 9.61
CA GLY A 211 -10.50 -43.81 10.82
C GLY A 211 -11.04 -43.11 12.07
N GLU A 212 -10.97 -43.79 13.21
CA GLU A 212 -11.52 -43.31 14.48
C GLU A 212 -10.45 -43.28 15.59
N ILE A 213 -10.17 -42.09 16.13
CA ILE A 213 -9.25 -41.91 17.25
C ILE A 213 -10.07 -42.02 18.54
N VAL A 214 -9.89 -43.12 19.28
CA VAL A 214 -10.53 -43.32 20.59
C VAL A 214 -9.62 -42.77 21.69
N LEU A 215 -10.14 -41.89 22.54
CA LEU A 215 -9.43 -41.25 23.65
C LEU A 215 -10.10 -41.60 24.98
N ALA A 216 -9.38 -42.24 25.90
CA ALA A 216 -9.82 -42.40 27.28
C ALA A 216 -9.85 -41.04 28.04
N PRO A 217 -10.57 -40.93 29.17
CA PRO A 217 -10.56 -39.72 30.00
C PRO A 217 -9.13 -39.29 30.35
N GLY A 218 -8.76 -38.04 30.04
CA GLY A 218 -7.43 -37.48 30.28
C GLY A 218 -6.32 -37.97 29.34
N GLU A 219 -6.62 -38.85 28.38
CA GLU A 219 -5.63 -39.34 27.42
C GLU A 219 -5.31 -38.29 26.36
N SER A 220 -4.03 -38.23 25.96
CA SER A 220 -3.59 -37.51 24.76
C SER A 220 -3.09 -38.47 23.70
N LYS A 221 -3.55 -38.29 22.45
CA LYS A 221 -3.00 -38.96 21.26
C LYS A 221 -2.44 -37.95 20.28
N TYR A 222 -1.54 -38.42 19.44
CA TYR A 222 -0.72 -37.56 18.59
C TYR A 222 -0.80 -38.00 17.13
N ILE A 223 -0.82 -37.03 16.23
CA ILE A 223 -0.74 -37.23 14.79
C ILE A 223 0.50 -36.50 14.26
N ALA A 224 1.19 -37.10 13.30
CA ALA A 224 2.27 -36.44 12.56
C ALA A 224 2.10 -36.64 11.06
N LEU A 225 2.44 -35.62 10.26
CA LEU A 225 2.61 -35.70 8.82
C LEU A 225 4.04 -35.28 8.47
N LEU A 226 4.73 -36.14 7.72
CA LEU A 226 6.07 -35.92 7.21
C LEU A 226 6.03 -35.93 5.68
N PRO A 227 6.60 -34.93 4.98
CA PRO A 227 6.71 -34.92 3.53
C PRO A 227 7.84 -35.84 3.04
N SER A 228 7.88 -37.05 3.56
CA SER A 228 8.87 -38.08 3.30
C SER A 228 8.26 -39.46 3.57
N SER A 229 8.72 -40.48 2.85
CA SER A 229 8.41 -41.88 3.15
C SER A 229 9.26 -42.47 4.28
N VAL A 230 10.31 -41.75 4.68
CA VAL A 230 11.26 -42.17 5.71
C VAL A 230 10.85 -41.56 7.05
N ILE A 231 10.46 -42.41 7.98
CA ILE A 231 10.27 -42.06 9.39
C ILE A 231 11.62 -42.28 10.09
N PRO A 232 12.19 -41.27 10.77
CA PRO A 232 13.46 -41.42 11.47
C PRO A 232 13.45 -42.56 12.50
N ALA A 233 14.60 -43.22 12.71
CA ALA A 233 14.72 -44.21 13.77
C ALA A 233 14.57 -43.54 15.15
N GLY A 234 13.83 -44.15 16.07
CA GLY A 234 13.55 -43.57 17.40
C GLY A 234 12.57 -42.39 17.39
N PHE A 235 11.82 -42.21 16.30
CA PHE A 235 10.86 -41.12 16.15
C PHE A 235 9.76 -41.16 17.23
N SER A 236 9.56 -40.02 17.91
CA SER A 236 8.55 -39.85 18.96
C SER A 236 7.79 -38.56 18.72
N ILE A 237 6.50 -38.68 18.35
CA ILE A 237 5.63 -37.53 18.10
C ILE A 237 5.53 -36.61 19.34
N PRO A 238 5.38 -37.13 20.58
CA PRO A 238 5.39 -36.27 21.77
C PRO A 238 6.69 -35.46 21.94
N ALA A 239 7.84 -36.06 21.62
CA ALA A 239 9.12 -35.35 21.67
C ALA A 239 9.20 -34.24 20.62
N MET A 240 8.70 -34.50 19.40
CA MET A 240 8.62 -33.50 18.33
C MET A 240 7.63 -32.38 18.65
N MET A 241 6.49 -32.67 19.28
CA MET A 241 5.55 -31.65 19.75
C MET A 241 6.22 -30.72 20.78
N LYS A 242 6.94 -31.28 21.75
CA LYS A 242 7.69 -30.48 22.73
C LYS A 242 8.76 -29.60 22.07
N GLN A 243 9.46 -30.14 21.07
CA GLN A 243 10.45 -29.38 20.32
C GLN A 243 9.79 -28.26 19.49
N ALA A 244 8.69 -28.54 18.79
CA ALA A 244 7.96 -27.55 18.01
C ALA A 244 7.48 -26.38 18.89
N GLU A 245 6.96 -26.67 20.08
CA GLU A 245 6.58 -25.65 21.06
C GLU A 245 7.78 -24.83 21.54
N SER A 246 8.91 -25.46 21.83
CA SER A 246 10.14 -24.74 22.23
C SER A 246 10.68 -23.85 21.11
N GLU A 247 10.65 -24.33 19.86
CA GLU A 247 11.06 -23.54 18.68
C GLU A 247 10.10 -22.37 18.45
N ARG A 248 8.78 -22.61 18.58
CA ARG A 248 7.74 -21.58 18.50
C ARG A 248 7.93 -20.51 19.56
N ASP A 249 8.10 -20.92 20.81
CA ASP A 249 8.18 -20.01 21.95
C ASP A 249 9.43 -19.13 21.86
N ALA A 250 10.60 -19.72 21.55
CA ALA A 250 11.83 -18.98 21.32
C ALA A 250 11.71 -17.98 20.16
N LEU A 251 10.99 -18.33 19.09
CA LEU A 251 10.76 -17.43 17.97
C LEU A 251 9.78 -16.30 18.34
N ALA A 252 8.63 -16.65 18.91
CA ALA A 252 7.56 -15.70 19.22
C ALA A 252 7.97 -14.73 20.34
N SER A 253 8.73 -15.18 21.33
CA SER A 253 9.20 -14.33 22.44
C SER A 253 10.38 -13.41 22.08
N ALA A 254 10.93 -13.51 20.86
CA ALA A 254 12.03 -12.66 20.40
C ALA A 254 11.65 -11.16 20.41
N VAL A 255 10.38 -10.86 20.16
CA VAL A 255 9.80 -9.53 20.37
C VAL A 255 8.54 -9.68 21.20
N SER A 256 8.54 -9.14 22.41
CA SER A 256 7.34 -9.11 23.25
C SER A 256 7.05 -7.69 23.70
N ILE A 257 5.75 -7.38 23.80
CA ILE A 257 5.27 -6.09 24.28
C ILE A 257 4.18 -6.28 25.31
N SER A 258 4.04 -5.30 26.19
CA SER A 258 2.91 -5.18 27.11
C SER A 258 2.44 -3.74 27.08
N THR A 259 1.16 -3.55 26.82
CA THR A 259 0.51 -2.24 26.72
C THR A 259 -0.85 -2.28 27.43
N PRO A 260 -1.43 -1.13 27.78
CA PRO A 260 -2.79 -1.04 28.31
C PRO A 260 -3.85 -1.41 27.27
N ASP A 261 -3.50 -1.39 25.97
CA ASP A 261 -4.36 -1.81 24.88
C ASP A 261 -4.18 -3.31 24.57
N PRO A 262 -5.13 -4.18 24.97
CA PRO A 262 -4.98 -5.62 24.80
C PRO A 262 -4.92 -6.06 23.33
N TRP A 263 -5.41 -5.25 22.40
CA TRP A 263 -5.38 -5.55 20.97
C TRP A 263 -3.98 -5.42 20.36
N LEU A 264 -3.04 -4.74 21.04
CA LEU A 264 -1.68 -4.58 20.56
C LEU A 264 -0.75 -5.69 21.07
N ASN A 265 -1.02 -6.26 22.25
CA ASN A 265 -0.11 -7.16 22.94
C ASN A 265 0.37 -8.39 22.12
N PRO A 266 -0.45 -8.99 21.23
CA PRO A 266 0.00 -10.08 20.37
C PRO A 266 0.99 -9.69 19.25
N ILE A 267 1.08 -8.41 18.89
CA ILE A 267 1.71 -7.95 17.64
C ILE A 267 3.20 -8.29 17.58
N GLY A 268 3.95 -8.09 18.68
CA GLY A 268 5.39 -8.40 18.70
C GLY A 268 5.68 -9.87 18.39
N SER A 269 4.93 -10.76 19.04
CA SER A 269 5.03 -12.20 18.85
C SER A 269 4.59 -12.63 17.44
N ALA A 270 3.47 -12.10 16.95
CA ALA A 270 2.98 -12.35 15.60
C ALA A 270 3.98 -11.89 14.53
N MET A 271 4.58 -10.71 14.70
CA MET A 271 5.56 -10.15 13.79
C MET A 271 6.82 -11.02 13.71
N SER A 272 7.30 -11.56 14.84
CA SER A 272 8.46 -12.46 14.86
C SER A 272 8.21 -13.74 14.05
N VAL A 273 6.99 -14.29 14.14
CA VAL A 273 6.58 -15.47 13.37
C VAL A 273 6.39 -15.13 11.88
N ALA A 274 5.77 -14.01 11.55
CA ALA A 274 5.58 -13.57 10.18
C ALA A 274 6.92 -13.27 9.49
N ALA A 275 7.86 -12.62 10.20
CA ALA A 275 9.22 -12.39 9.74
C ALA A 275 9.93 -13.71 9.40
N ASP A 276 9.78 -14.74 10.22
CA ASP A 276 10.34 -16.07 9.92
C ASP A 276 9.70 -16.71 8.67
N GLY A 277 8.39 -16.51 8.48
CA GLY A 277 7.66 -16.97 7.30
C GLY A 277 8.17 -16.39 5.98
N ILE A 278 8.71 -15.17 5.99
CA ILE A 278 9.33 -14.52 4.81
C ILE A 278 10.85 -14.73 4.72
N TRP A 279 11.45 -15.55 5.59
CA TRP A 279 12.88 -15.87 5.51
C TRP A 279 13.12 -17.12 4.65
N SER A 280 13.98 -17.01 3.63
CA SER A 280 14.32 -18.15 2.76
C SER A 280 15.55 -18.96 3.21
N GLY A 281 16.20 -18.55 4.31
CA GLY A 281 17.52 -19.06 4.70
C GLY A 281 18.70 -18.26 4.13
N ARG A 282 18.50 -17.45 3.07
CA ARG A 282 19.55 -16.62 2.45
C ARG A 282 19.15 -15.18 2.17
N ALA A 283 17.87 -14.95 1.90
CA ALA A 283 17.33 -13.63 1.62
C ALA A 283 15.86 -13.55 2.07
N TRP A 284 15.39 -12.34 2.36
CA TRP A 284 13.97 -12.07 2.53
C TRP A 284 13.19 -12.33 1.23
N LEU A 285 12.02 -12.94 1.38
CA LEU A 285 11.06 -13.23 0.33
C LEU A 285 10.17 -12.02 0.07
N HIS A 286 9.53 -11.98 -1.10
CA HIS A 286 8.55 -10.94 -1.43
C HIS A 286 7.22 -11.11 -0.68
N GLY A 287 6.84 -12.34 -0.38
CA GLY A 287 5.70 -12.69 0.48
C GLY A 287 5.88 -14.10 1.05
N SER A 288 5.12 -14.42 2.10
CA SER A 288 5.18 -15.71 2.79
C SER A 288 4.42 -16.81 2.05
N ILE A 289 3.29 -16.46 1.43
CA ILE A 289 2.39 -17.35 0.67
C ILE A 289 2.34 -16.93 -0.80
N GLY A 290 1.58 -15.87 -1.11
CA GLY A 290 1.60 -15.24 -2.41
C GLY A 290 2.97 -14.63 -2.68
N TRP A 291 3.43 -14.71 -3.93
CA TRP A 291 4.72 -14.14 -4.34
C TRP A 291 5.93 -14.69 -3.57
N ARG A 292 5.90 -15.94 -3.10
CA ARG A 292 6.98 -16.56 -2.32
C ARG A 292 8.27 -16.82 -3.13
N THR A 293 9.00 -15.77 -3.46
CA THR A 293 10.30 -15.78 -4.13
C THR A 293 11.23 -14.79 -3.43
N PRO A 294 12.55 -15.06 -3.34
CA PRO A 294 13.50 -14.03 -2.94
C PRO A 294 13.36 -12.81 -3.83
N HIS A 295 13.38 -11.63 -3.22
CA HIS A 295 13.32 -10.37 -3.95
C HIS A 295 14.30 -9.35 -3.35
N LEU A 296 14.91 -8.56 -4.22
CA LEU A 296 15.96 -7.60 -3.87
C LEU A 296 15.40 -6.48 -2.98
N GLY A 297 14.26 -5.94 -3.39
CA GLY A 297 13.61 -4.84 -2.71
C GLY A 297 12.10 -5.00 -2.73
N TRP A 298 11.59 -4.94 -1.52
CA TRP A 298 10.54 -4.04 -1.03
C TRP A 298 11.03 -3.67 0.40
N ARG A 299 10.19 -3.12 1.27
CA ARG A 299 10.64 -2.77 2.63
C ARG A 299 10.77 -3.98 3.57
N GLY A 300 10.55 -5.20 3.08
CA GLY A 300 10.63 -6.43 3.90
C GLY A 300 11.99 -6.67 4.56
N ALA A 301 13.10 -6.19 3.99
CA ALA A 301 14.41 -6.32 4.61
C ALA A 301 14.57 -5.50 5.91
N TYR A 302 13.73 -4.48 6.12
CA TYR A 302 13.75 -3.66 7.34
C TYR A 302 13.54 -4.48 8.61
N VAL A 303 12.72 -5.54 8.52
CA VAL A 303 12.38 -6.37 9.69
C VAL A 303 13.62 -6.94 10.36
N GLY A 304 14.62 -7.34 9.58
CA GLY A 304 15.83 -7.98 10.09
C GLY A 304 16.49 -7.16 11.20
N ASN A 305 16.72 -5.87 10.98
CA ASN A 305 17.37 -5.02 11.99
C ASN A 305 16.41 -4.48 13.03
N ALA A 306 15.17 -4.16 12.64
CA ALA A 306 14.16 -3.63 13.55
C ALA A 306 13.87 -4.59 14.71
N ILE A 307 13.92 -5.92 14.48
CA ILE A 307 13.68 -6.94 15.51
C ILE A 307 14.95 -7.65 16.00
N GLY A 308 16.15 -7.10 15.75
CA GLY A 308 17.42 -7.65 16.27
C GLY A 308 17.92 -8.94 15.59
N ARG A 309 17.45 -9.25 14.38
CA ARG A 309 17.93 -10.36 13.52
C ARG A 309 19.00 -9.87 12.53
N HIS A 310 20.04 -9.25 13.08
CA HIS A 310 21.14 -8.65 12.32
C HIS A 310 21.90 -9.67 11.47
N ASP A 311 21.96 -10.93 11.90
CA ASP A 311 22.55 -12.05 11.17
C ASP A 311 21.83 -12.33 9.83
N ARG A 312 20.50 -12.36 9.86
CA ARG A 312 19.67 -12.55 8.67
C ARG A 312 19.73 -11.33 7.75
N ALA A 313 19.75 -10.13 8.32
CA ALA A 313 19.95 -8.90 7.57
C ALA A 313 21.29 -8.91 6.82
N LEU A 314 22.39 -9.19 7.52
CA LEU A 314 23.72 -9.28 6.91
C LEU A 314 23.80 -10.36 5.82
N THR A 315 23.16 -11.51 6.05
CA THR A 315 23.09 -12.60 5.05
C THR A 315 22.33 -12.17 3.79
N HIS A 316 21.20 -11.45 3.95
CA HIS A 316 20.46 -10.88 2.82
C HIS A 316 21.31 -9.87 2.04
N PHE A 317 21.98 -8.94 2.73
CA PHE A 317 22.82 -7.94 2.07
C PHE A 317 23.99 -8.59 1.32
N ALA A 318 24.68 -9.53 1.95
CA ALA A 318 25.74 -10.31 1.31
C ALA A 318 25.25 -11.01 0.03
N THR A 319 24.09 -11.66 0.10
CA THR A 319 23.51 -12.42 -1.02
C THR A 319 23.25 -11.53 -2.24
N TYR A 320 22.78 -10.30 -2.05
CA TYR A 320 22.50 -9.38 -3.16
C TYR A 320 23.69 -8.51 -3.57
N ALA A 321 24.61 -8.20 -2.66
CA ALA A 321 25.89 -7.60 -3.02
C ALA A 321 26.64 -8.48 -4.03
N ASP A 322 26.61 -9.80 -3.81
CA ASP A 322 27.18 -10.80 -4.70
C ASP A 322 26.44 -10.86 -6.05
N ASN A 323 25.27 -10.23 -6.19
CA ASN A 323 24.48 -10.16 -7.42
C ASN A 323 24.65 -8.84 -8.22
N GLN A 324 25.42 -7.88 -7.70
CA GLN A 324 25.66 -6.62 -8.41
C GLN A 324 26.50 -6.86 -9.68
N VAL A 325 26.13 -6.14 -10.75
CA VAL A 325 26.86 -6.09 -12.01
C VAL A 325 28.06 -5.14 -11.87
N THR A 326 29.23 -5.59 -12.31
CA THR A 326 30.51 -4.87 -12.10
C THR A 326 31.40 -4.77 -13.33
N ASP A 327 31.05 -5.48 -14.40
CA ASP A 327 31.86 -5.70 -15.59
C ASP A 327 31.11 -5.42 -16.91
N ILE A 328 29.95 -4.75 -16.84
CA ILE A 328 29.14 -4.35 -18.00
C ILE A 328 29.04 -2.81 -17.99
N PRO A 329 29.92 -2.09 -18.71
CA PRO A 329 29.84 -0.63 -18.78
C PRO A 329 28.58 -0.17 -19.52
N ALA A 330 28.08 1.03 -19.19
CA ALA A 330 27.03 1.69 -19.96
C ALA A 330 27.60 2.18 -21.30
N THR A 331 27.41 1.39 -22.36
CA THR A 331 27.89 1.70 -23.72
C THR A 331 26.82 2.34 -24.60
N LEU A 332 25.56 2.26 -24.21
CA LEU A 332 24.42 2.90 -24.85
C LEU A 332 24.03 4.15 -24.06
N GLN A 333 23.52 5.16 -24.75
CA GLN A 333 23.14 6.43 -24.15
C GLN A 333 21.62 6.52 -23.97
N HIS A 334 21.18 7.40 -23.06
CA HIS A 334 19.79 7.77 -22.96
C HIS A 334 19.26 8.40 -24.27
N PRO A 335 17.95 8.27 -24.57
CA PRO A 335 17.00 7.36 -23.93
C PRO A 335 17.09 5.93 -24.51
N CYS A 336 16.92 4.91 -23.65
CA CYS A 336 16.90 3.49 -24.01
C CYS A 336 15.51 2.87 -23.71
N GLN A 337 14.46 3.39 -24.36
CA GLN A 337 13.08 2.94 -24.15
C GLN A 337 12.71 1.71 -25.00
N ASP A 338 11.93 0.79 -24.44
CA ASP A 338 11.52 -0.45 -25.12
C ASP A 338 10.41 -0.18 -26.16
N SER A 339 10.80 -0.17 -27.44
CA SER A 339 9.86 0.02 -28.55
C SER A 339 8.81 -1.10 -28.70
N THR A 340 9.08 -2.31 -28.20
CA THR A 340 8.14 -3.45 -28.26
C THR A 340 7.04 -3.35 -27.20
N LEU A 341 7.27 -2.49 -26.20
CA LEU A 341 6.35 -2.16 -25.11
C LEU A 341 5.94 -0.69 -25.19
N ASN A 342 5.80 -0.19 -26.42
CA ASN A 342 5.27 1.14 -26.71
C ASN A 342 5.97 2.27 -25.95
N LEU A 343 7.29 2.13 -25.71
CA LEU A 343 8.16 3.12 -25.06
C LEU A 343 7.81 3.42 -23.59
N ALA A 344 6.96 2.60 -22.95
CA ALA A 344 6.48 2.86 -21.59
C ALA A 344 7.55 2.68 -20.51
N ARG A 345 8.62 1.93 -20.81
CA ARG A 345 9.67 1.53 -19.87
C ARG A 345 10.96 1.16 -20.58
N ALA A 346 12.06 1.09 -19.82
CA ALA A 346 13.40 0.76 -20.28
C ALA A 346 13.49 -0.56 -21.06
N GLU A 347 14.30 -0.56 -22.12
CA GLU A 347 14.69 -1.76 -22.87
C GLU A 347 15.60 -2.65 -22.02
N LYS A 348 15.20 -3.92 -21.86
CA LYS A 348 16.01 -4.95 -21.19
C LYS A 348 17.19 -5.41 -22.05
N ARG A 349 18.24 -4.60 -22.07
CA ARG A 349 19.45 -4.82 -22.85
C ARG A 349 20.70 -4.44 -22.07
N TRP A 350 21.66 -5.35 -21.99
CA TRP A 350 22.95 -5.06 -21.34
C TRP A 350 23.68 -3.93 -22.04
N GLY A 351 24.29 -3.04 -21.25
CA GLY A 351 25.00 -1.86 -21.75
C GLY A 351 24.11 -0.61 -21.87
N THR A 352 22.80 -0.70 -21.63
CA THR A 352 21.98 0.50 -21.35
C THR A 352 22.37 1.09 -20.00
N PRO A 353 22.07 2.38 -19.73
CA PRO A 353 22.31 2.98 -18.41
C PRO A 353 21.73 2.12 -17.27
N MET A 354 20.48 1.66 -17.41
CA MET A 354 19.80 0.88 -16.37
C MET A 354 20.42 -0.51 -16.19
N TYR A 355 20.82 -1.17 -17.27
CA TYR A 355 21.40 -2.51 -17.23
C TYR A 355 22.91 -2.46 -17.50
N SER A 356 23.62 -1.85 -16.55
CA SER A 356 25.07 -1.68 -16.54
C SER A 356 25.64 -1.78 -15.11
N ASN A 357 26.92 -1.44 -14.94
CA ASN A 357 27.61 -1.43 -13.65
C ASN A 357 26.81 -0.71 -12.56
N GLY A 358 26.64 -1.38 -11.42
CA GLY A 358 25.85 -0.89 -10.29
C GLY A 358 24.47 -1.51 -10.17
N TYR A 359 23.88 -1.98 -11.27
CA TYR A 359 22.61 -2.72 -11.27
C TYR A 359 22.70 -4.00 -10.43
N ILE A 360 21.70 -4.29 -9.58
CA ILE A 360 21.64 -5.55 -8.80
C ILE A 360 20.53 -6.44 -9.37
N CYS A 361 20.91 -7.66 -9.77
CA CYS A 361 19.98 -8.60 -10.38
C CYS A 361 18.96 -9.15 -9.36
N ARG A 362 17.71 -9.30 -9.82
CA ARG A 362 16.52 -9.56 -8.98
C ARG A 362 16.58 -10.81 -8.13
N ARG A 363 17.16 -11.91 -8.63
CA ARG A 363 17.15 -13.21 -7.96
C ARG A 363 18.55 -13.64 -7.52
N PRO A 364 18.75 -14.05 -6.26
CA PRO A 364 20.02 -14.56 -5.75
C PRO A 364 20.68 -15.59 -6.68
N GLY A 365 21.94 -15.36 -7.05
CA GLY A 365 22.72 -16.26 -7.91
C GLY A 365 22.35 -16.22 -9.39
N LYS A 366 21.52 -15.27 -9.85
CA LYS A 366 21.11 -15.11 -11.25
C LYS A 366 21.59 -13.77 -11.83
N LYS A 367 22.91 -13.59 -11.93
CA LYS A 367 23.55 -12.36 -12.46
C LYS A 367 23.18 -11.98 -13.91
N GLY A 368 22.53 -12.86 -14.67
CA GLY A 368 22.05 -12.56 -16.02
C GLY A 368 20.59 -12.11 -16.10
N GLU A 369 19.87 -12.04 -14.98
CA GLU A 369 18.42 -11.81 -14.98
C GLU A 369 18.04 -10.37 -14.64
N MET A 370 17.59 -9.64 -15.67
CA MET A 370 17.09 -8.27 -15.54
C MET A 370 15.67 -8.19 -15.00
N SER A 371 15.42 -7.13 -14.25
CA SER A 371 14.14 -6.72 -13.69
C SER A 371 13.81 -5.29 -14.11
N HIS A 372 12.53 -4.94 -14.11
CA HIS A 372 12.11 -3.56 -14.38
C HIS A 372 12.24 -2.67 -13.15
N TYR A 373 12.39 -3.22 -11.95
CA TYR A 373 12.41 -2.40 -10.74
C TYR A 373 13.80 -1.81 -10.46
N ASP A 374 13.86 -0.54 -10.09
CA ASP A 374 14.94 -0.02 -9.25
C ASP A 374 14.66 -0.38 -7.79
N MET A 375 14.97 -1.64 -7.46
CA MET A 375 15.02 -2.09 -6.07
C MET A 375 16.42 -1.92 -5.46
N ASN A 376 17.37 -1.31 -6.19
CA ASN A 376 18.65 -0.98 -5.61
C ASN A 376 18.46 0.08 -4.52
N LEU A 377 17.63 1.09 -4.78
CA LEU A 377 17.37 2.19 -3.85
C LEU A 377 16.87 1.69 -2.48
N VAL A 378 15.84 0.83 -2.49
CA VAL A 378 15.27 0.25 -1.26
C VAL A 378 16.26 -0.68 -0.55
N TYR A 379 17.04 -1.46 -1.32
CA TYR A 379 18.09 -2.33 -0.78
C TYR A 379 19.18 -1.51 -0.07
N ILE A 380 19.61 -0.39 -0.66
CA ILE A 380 20.66 0.45 -0.09
C ILE A 380 20.14 1.21 1.13
N ASP A 381 18.91 1.71 1.14
CA ASP A 381 18.31 2.28 2.35
C ASP A 381 18.33 1.27 3.52
N ALA A 382 17.86 0.03 3.27
CA ALA A 382 17.88 -1.03 4.28
C ALA A 382 19.31 -1.34 4.78
N LEU A 383 20.31 -1.30 3.89
CA LEU A 383 21.72 -1.50 4.23
C LEU A 383 22.28 -0.33 5.06
N MET A 384 21.93 0.91 4.74
CA MET A 384 22.35 2.08 5.53
C MET A 384 21.75 2.02 6.94
N ARG A 385 20.50 1.58 7.07
CA ARG A 385 19.85 1.34 8.36
C ARG A 385 20.50 0.18 9.12
N HIS A 386 20.95 -0.87 8.44
CA HIS A 386 21.74 -1.94 9.06
C HIS A 386 23.01 -1.41 9.73
N PHE A 387 23.71 -0.48 9.08
CA PHE A 387 24.89 0.16 9.68
C PHE A 387 24.53 1.00 10.90
N ARG A 388 23.42 1.75 10.86
CA ARG A 388 22.91 2.50 12.03
C ARG A 388 22.58 1.59 13.21
N HIS A 389 22.06 0.39 12.96
CA HIS A 389 21.77 -0.57 14.03
C HIS A 389 23.02 -1.24 14.61
N THR A 390 24.00 -1.58 13.77
CA THR A 390 25.08 -2.50 14.17
C THR A 390 26.43 -1.84 14.41
N GLY A 391 26.73 -0.74 13.69
CA GLY A 391 28.07 -0.15 13.68
C GLY A 391 29.15 -1.11 13.14
N ASP A 392 28.76 -2.14 12.37
CA ASP A 392 29.69 -3.17 11.89
C ASP A 392 30.64 -2.60 10.82
N THR A 393 31.81 -2.15 11.26
CA THR A 393 32.84 -1.59 10.37
C THR A 393 33.42 -2.61 9.38
N ALA A 394 33.32 -3.91 9.64
CA ALA A 394 33.75 -4.94 8.68
C ALA A 394 32.72 -5.06 7.54
N ALA A 395 31.43 -5.07 7.88
CA ALA A 395 30.35 -5.01 6.90
C ALA A 395 30.42 -3.70 6.08
N MET A 396 30.64 -2.56 6.73
CA MET A 396 30.82 -1.27 6.04
C MET A 396 31.94 -1.34 4.99
N ARG A 397 33.14 -1.80 5.36
CA ARG A 397 34.26 -1.94 4.40
C ARG A 397 33.92 -2.89 3.26
N ARG A 398 33.26 -4.00 3.56
CA ARG A 398 32.85 -5.00 2.56
C ARG A 398 31.87 -4.41 1.54
N PHE A 399 30.88 -3.67 1.99
CA PHE A 399 29.79 -3.22 1.13
C PHE A 399 29.96 -1.80 0.58
N PHE A 400 30.93 -1.02 1.08
CA PHE A 400 31.17 0.32 0.55
C PHE A 400 31.38 0.36 -0.97
N PRO A 401 32.13 -0.57 -1.62
CA PRO A 401 32.21 -0.62 -3.07
C PRO A 401 30.86 -0.83 -3.78
N VAL A 402 29.93 -1.56 -3.16
CA VAL A 402 28.56 -1.78 -3.68
C VAL A 402 27.78 -0.47 -3.68
N ILE A 403 27.87 0.27 -2.57
CA ILE A 403 27.26 1.59 -2.38
C ILE A 403 27.80 2.59 -3.41
N LYS A 404 29.14 2.66 -3.58
CA LYS A 404 29.76 3.56 -4.56
C LYS A 404 29.22 3.35 -5.97
N ARG A 405 29.11 2.09 -6.39
CA ARG A 405 28.56 1.74 -7.71
C ARG A 405 27.07 2.01 -7.82
N HIS A 406 26.30 1.80 -6.75
CA HIS A 406 24.89 2.17 -6.73
C HIS A 406 24.68 3.67 -6.90
N LEU A 407 25.34 4.51 -6.09
CA LEU A 407 25.16 5.97 -6.17
C LEU A 407 25.56 6.53 -7.54
N ALA A 408 26.65 6.00 -8.13
CA ALA A 408 27.02 6.35 -9.49
C ALA A 408 25.98 5.88 -10.53
N TRP A 409 25.38 4.70 -10.32
CA TRP A 409 24.33 4.16 -11.18
C TRP A 409 23.01 4.93 -11.05
N GLU A 410 22.60 5.33 -9.85
CA GLU A 410 21.45 6.21 -9.60
C GLU A 410 21.61 7.53 -10.34
N LYS A 411 22.74 8.22 -10.12
CA LYS A 411 23.04 9.50 -10.77
C LYS A 411 23.01 9.35 -12.29
N LEU A 412 23.65 8.29 -12.83
CA LEU A 412 23.66 8.02 -14.27
C LEU A 412 22.25 7.86 -14.86
N ASN A 413 21.34 7.18 -14.15
CA ASN A 413 20.04 6.81 -14.68
C ASN A 413 18.96 7.86 -14.47
N PHE A 414 18.94 8.48 -13.31
CA PHE A 414 17.78 9.22 -12.81
C PHE A 414 18.09 10.70 -12.50
N ASP A 415 19.36 11.11 -12.57
CA ASP A 415 19.78 12.53 -12.55
C ASP A 415 20.93 12.77 -13.56
N PRO A 416 20.69 12.50 -14.87
CA PRO A 416 21.71 12.63 -15.90
C PRO A 416 21.99 14.08 -16.32
N ASP A 417 21.11 15.03 -15.99
CA ASP A 417 21.31 16.46 -16.23
C ASP A 417 22.02 17.16 -15.07
N GLY A 418 22.14 16.50 -13.91
CA GLY A 418 22.96 16.94 -12.79
C GLY A 418 22.32 18.09 -12.00
N ASP A 419 20.99 18.20 -12.01
CA ASP A 419 20.26 19.21 -11.25
C ASP A 419 20.02 18.82 -9.78
N HIS A 420 20.45 17.61 -9.41
CA HIS A 420 20.34 17.02 -8.07
C HIS A 420 18.91 16.61 -7.67
N LEU A 421 17.99 16.52 -8.63
CA LEU A 421 16.64 16.01 -8.44
C LEU A 421 16.42 14.77 -9.31
N TYR A 422 16.09 13.67 -8.65
CA TYR A 422 16.06 12.36 -9.27
C TYR A 422 14.66 12.04 -9.80
N ASP A 423 14.60 11.47 -11.00
CA ASP A 423 13.45 10.71 -11.48
C ASP A 423 13.20 9.49 -10.59
N ALA A 424 12.00 8.91 -10.67
CA ALA A 424 11.63 7.70 -9.92
C ALA A 424 11.22 6.57 -10.86
N TYR A 425 11.82 5.39 -10.67
CA TYR A 425 11.61 4.25 -11.53
C TYR A 425 11.31 2.97 -10.73
N CYS A 426 10.04 2.70 -10.46
CA CYS A 426 9.62 1.47 -9.78
C CYS A 426 10.36 1.21 -8.45
N CYS A 427 10.57 2.23 -7.62
CA CYS A 427 11.33 2.17 -6.37
C CYS A 427 10.46 2.20 -5.09
N ILE A 428 9.13 2.17 -5.24
CA ILE A 428 8.11 2.11 -4.17
C ILE A 428 6.98 1.14 -4.54
N TRP A 429 6.24 0.61 -3.57
CA TRP A 429 5.20 -0.40 -3.85
C TRP A 429 4.10 0.15 -4.76
N ALA A 430 3.70 1.39 -4.53
CA ALA A 430 2.75 2.14 -5.33
C ALA A 430 3.32 2.62 -6.69
N SER A 431 3.93 1.75 -7.49
CA SER A 431 4.61 2.15 -8.73
C SER A 431 4.07 1.55 -10.02
N ASP A 432 3.11 0.62 -9.97
CA ASP A 432 2.67 -0.12 -11.16
C ASP A 432 2.05 0.80 -12.23
N ALA A 433 1.44 1.93 -11.83
CA ALA A 433 0.83 2.89 -12.76
C ALA A 433 1.44 4.31 -12.70
N LEU A 434 2.67 4.49 -12.22
CA LEU A 434 3.33 5.81 -12.21
C LEU A 434 4.08 6.11 -13.51
N TYR A 435 4.08 7.38 -13.91
CA TYR A 435 4.89 7.95 -14.99
C TYR A 435 5.33 9.36 -14.63
N TYR A 436 6.58 9.49 -14.22
CA TYR A 436 7.19 10.80 -13.96
C TYR A 436 7.83 11.40 -15.21
N SER A 437 8.00 10.59 -16.27
CA SER A 437 8.47 11.04 -17.58
C SER A 437 9.77 11.87 -17.50
N GLY A 438 10.72 11.46 -16.64
CA GLY A 438 11.98 12.13 -16.41
C GLY A 438 11.90 13.35 -15.48
N GLY A 439 10.76 13.56 -14.81
CA GLY A 439 10.55 14.68 -13.90
C GLY A 439 11.34 14.56 -12.59
N ALA A 440 11.48 15.69 -11.90
CA ALA A 440 12.14 15.76 -10.60
C ALA A 440 11.18 15.28 -9.49
N VAL A 441 11.46 14.12 -8.88
CA VAL A 441 10.55 13.43 -7.96
C VAL A 441 11.02 13.53 -6.51
N THR A 442 10.13 13.95 -5.61
CA THR A 442 10.47 14.19 -4.19
C THR A 442 10.97 12.93 -3.48
N HIS A 443 10.25 11.82 -3.55
CA HIS A 443 10.60 10.63 -2.76
C HIS A 443 11.91 9.96 -3.22
N SER A 444 12.15 9.89 -4.53
CA SER A 444 13.41 9.35 -5.09
C SER A 444 14.61 10.23 -4.75
N SER A 445 14.44 11.55 -4.85
CA SER A 445 15.46 12.52 -4.44
C SER A 445 15.76 12.43 -2.93
N ALA A 446 14.73 12.27 -2.10
CA ALA A 446 14.88 12.11 -0.65
C ALA A 446 15.69 10.84 -0.29
N TYR A 447 15.39 9.71 -0.96
CA TYR A 447 16.17 8.48 -0.82
C TYR A 447 17.64 8.68 -1.21
N ASN A 448 17.90 9.31 -2.36
CA ASN A 448 19.26 9.56 -2.84
C ASN A 448 20.04 10.53 -1.93
N ARG A 449 19.38 11.54 -1.35
CA ARG A 449 19.97 12.40 -0.31
C ARG A 449 20.40 11.58 0.91
N PHE A 450 19.49 10.75 1.43
CA PHE A 450 19.77 9.93 2.61
C PHE A 450 20.90 8.93 2.34
N ALA A 451 20.90 8.28 1.18
CA ALA A 451 21.94 7.35 0.79
C ALA A 451 23.32 8.02 0.69
N ASN A 452 23.41 9.21 0.07
CA ASN A 452 24.65 9.98 0.00
C ASN A 452 25.12 10.46 1.38
N LEU A 453 24.21 10.97 2.23
CA LEU A 453 24.54 11.39 3.59
C LEU A 453 25.11 10.23 4.42
N MET A 454 24.47 9.06 4.34
CA MET A 454 24.93 7.86 5.03
C MET A 454 26.22 7.30 4.42
N ALA A 455 26.41 7.39 3.10
CA ALA A 455 27.66 7.01 2.45
C ALA A 455 28.83 7.90 2.90
N ALA A 456 28.63 9.22 3.03
CA ALA A 456 29.64 10.14 3.58
C ALA A 456 30.05 9.71 4.99
N ARG A 457 29.06 9.39 5.83
CA ARG A 457 29.30 8.94 7.21
C ARG A 457 30.05 7.61 7.27
N VAL A 458 29.67 6.65 6.44
CA VAL A 458 30.36 5.35 6.34
C VAL A 458 31.79 5.56 5.85
N ALA A 459 32.00 6.39 4.81
CA ALA A 459 33.31 6.70 4.26
C ALA A 459 34.25 7.23 5.35
N GLN A 460 33.78 8.20 6.14
CA GLN A 460 34.53 8.76 7.27
C GLN A 460 34.91 7.68 8.30
N ILE A 461 33.99 6.79 8.66
CA ILE A 461 34.22 5.72 9.65
C ILE A 461 35.29 4.73 9.17
N ILE A 462 35.30 4.39 7.88
CA ILE A 462 36.21 3.37 7.33
C ILE A 462 37.52 3.94 6.76
N GLY A 463 37.67 5.27 6.72
CA GLY A 463 38.86 5.96 6.22
C GLY A 463 38.87 6.21 4.71
N GLU A 464 37.71 6.21 4.05
CA GLU A 464 37.54 6.68 2.66
C GLU A 464 37.18 8.18 2.65
N ASP A 465 37.35 8.84 1.51
CA ASP A 465 36.99 10.26 1.36
C ASP A 465 35.46 10.47 1.40
N PRO A 466 34.93 11.20 2.39
CA PRO A 466 33.48 11.45 2.50
C PRO A 466 32.99 12.59 1.60
N THR A 467 33.90 13.44 1.09
CA THR A 467 33.57 14.73 0.47
C THR A 467 32.59 14.60 -0.70
N PRO A 468 32.77 13.70 -1.68
CA PRO A 468 31.86 13.62 -2.83
C PRO A 468 30.41 13.31 -2.45
N TYR A 469 30.20 12.51 -1.42
CA TYR A 469 28.86 12.12 -0.97
C TYR A 469 28.22 13.21 -0.10
N LEU A 470 29.04 13.92 0.69
CA LEU A 470 28.54 15.04 1.49
C LEU A 470 28.08 16.21 0.60
N ASP A 471 28.91 16.57 -0.39
CA ASP A 471 28.61 17.63 -1.35
C ASP A 471 27.31 17.31 -2.12
N GLU A 472 27.18 16.06 -2.60
CA GLU A 472 25.97 15.62 -3.31
C GLU A 472 24.73 15.62 -2.39
N ALA A 473 24.83 15.12 -1.15
CA ALA A 473 23.71 15.14 -0.21
C ALA A 473 23.24 16.57 0.12
N GLU A 474 24.16 17.52 0.27
CA GLU A 474 23.84 18.92 0.50
C GLU A 474 23.19 19.56 -0.74
N ALA A 475 23.70 19.25 -1.93
CA ALA A 475 23.15 19.74 -3.18
C ALA A 475 21.72 19.24 -3.43
N ILE A 476 21.46 17.94 -3.22
CA ILE A 476 20.11 17.35 -3.33
C ILE A 476 19.16 18.02 -2.32
N GLY A 477 19.58 18.19 -1.06
CA GLY A 477 18.75 18.86 -0.05
C GLY A 477 18.33 20.28 -0.45
N LYS A 478 19.29 21.08 -0.93
CA LYS A 478 19.02 22.44 -1.44
C LYS A 478 18.09 22.43 -2.65
N ALA A 479 18.27 21.49 -3.57
CA ALA A 479 17.45 21.37 -4.76
C ALA A 479 15.99 21.03 -4.41
N ILE A 480 15.78 20.11 -3.45
CA ILE A 480 14.45 19.76 -2.94
C ILE A 480 13.78 20.99 -2.31
N ASP A 481 14.47 21.69 -1.40
CA ASP A 481 13.91 22.87 -0.72
C ASP A 481 13.58 24.01 -1.70
N ALA A 482 14.44 24.22 -2.70
CA ALA A 482 14.25 25.29 -3.68
C ALA A 482 13.16 25.01 -4.71
N THR A 483 12.92 23.73 -5.04
CA THR A 483 12.08 23.35 -6.20
C THR A 483 10.81 22.62 -5.78
N LEU A 484 10.89 21.72 -4.82
CA LEU A 484 9.83 20.75 -4.51
C LEU A 484 9.07 21.11 -3.23
N TRP A 485 9.70 21.78 -2.25
CA TRP A 485 8.98 22.31 -1.09
C TRP A 485 8.03 23.45 -1.49
N MET A 486 6.75 23.35 -1.14
CA MET A 486 5.76 24.41 -1.40
C MET A 486 5.42 25.13 -0.09
N PRO A 487 6.14 26.22 0.28
CA PRO A 487 6.03 26.84 1.59
C PRO A 487 4.62 27.36 1.92
N GLU A 488 3.88 27.88 0.93
CA GLU A 488 2.49 28.32 1.13
C GLU A 488 1.50 27.17 1.37
N ARG A 489 1.89 25.93 1.06
CA ARG A 489 1.08 24.72 1.21
C ARG A 489 1.52 23.83 2.36
N GLY A 490 2.77 23.97 2.81
CA GLY A 490 3.32 23.23 3.96
C GLY A 490 3.58 21.76 3.66
N HIS A 491 3.81 21.40 2.40
CA HIS A 491 4.22 20.05 1.99
C HIS A 491 5.00 20.09 0.66
N TRP A 492 5.67 19.00 0.30
CA TRP A 492 6.36 18.87 -0.99
C TRP A 492 5.39 18.58 -2.13
N ALA A 493 5.71 19.07 -3.33
CA ALA A 493 5.08 18.62 -4.57
C ALA A 493 5.38 17.13 -4.79
N GLU A 494 4.49 16.43 -5.49
CA GLU A 494 4.74 15.05 -5.89
C GLU A 494 5.99 14.96 -6.78
N PHE A 495 6.01 15.80 -7.81
CA PHE A 495 7.13 15.98 -8.73
C PHE A 495 7.02 17.32 -9.48
N LYS A 496 8.06 17.66 -10.23
CA LYS A 496 8.06 18.71 -11.25
C LYS A 496 8.22 18.08 -12.64
N ASP A 497 7.38 18.47 -13.60
CA ASP A 497 7.50 18.00 -14.98
C ASP A 497 8.87 18.39 -15.58
N ALA A 498 9.52 17.46 -16.29
CA ALA A 498 10.70 17.79 -17.09
C ALA A 498 10.35 18.46 -18.43
N GLY A 499 9.25 18.00 -19.05
CA GLY A 499 8.74 18.50 -20.32
C GLY A 499 7.61 19.52 -20.19
N GLY A 500 7.05 19.92 -21.33
CA GLY A 500 5.85 20.77 -21.39
C GLY A 500 6.04 22.13 -20.72
N LYS A 501 5.20 22.47 -19.75
CA LYS A 501 5.23 23.75 -19.02
C LYS A 501 6.04 23.67 -17.71
N GLN A 502 6.73 22.56 -17.43
CA GLN A 502 7.59 22.34 -16.25
C GLN A 502 6.93 22.68 -14.90
N ARG A 503 5.70 22.22 -14.71
CA ARG A 503 4.88 22.59 -13.55
C ARG A 503 5.15 21.65 -12.38
N LEU A 504 4.94 22.17 -11.17
CA LEU A 504 4.83 21.35 -9.97
C LEU A 504 3.47 20.65 -9.94
N HIS A 505 3.47 19.40 -9.49
CA HIS A 505 2.26 18.65 -9.19
C HIS A 505 1.93 18.75 -7.69
N PRO A 506 1.05 19.67 -7.27
CA PRO A 506 0.80 19.92 -5.85
C PRO A 506 -0.06 18.88 -5.16
N SER A 507 -0.70 17.93 -5.87
CA SER A 507 -1.45 16.86 -5.21
C SER A 507 -0.51 15.71 -4.87
N ALA A 508 0.13 15.77 -3.71
CA ALA A 508 1.07 14.74 -3.24
C ALA A 508 0.36 13.47 -2.79
N ALA A 509 0.97 12.33 -3.05
CA ALA A 509 0.59 11.06 -2.47
C ALA A 509 1.17 10.87 -1.06
N VAL A 510 0.67 9.90 -0.30
CA VAL A 510 1.21 9.62 1.05
C VAL A 510 2.70 9.26 1.02
N TRP A 511 3.18 8.63 -0.06
CA TRP A 511 4.59 8.25 -0.21
C TRP A 511 5.55 9.41 -0.38
N THR A 512 5.10 10.51 -0.97
CA THR A 512 5.88 11.74 -1.01
C THR A 512 6.09 12.30 0.39
N ILE A 513 5.06 12.24 1.23
CA ILE A 513 5.11 12.75 2.60
C ILE A 513 5.98 11.86 3.49
N TYR A 514 5.67 10.56 3.57
CA TYR A 514 6.36 9.70 4.52
C TYR A 514 7.83 9.46 4.12
N HIS A 515 8.19 9.39 2.82
CA HIS A 515 9.59 9.21 2.42
C HIS A 515 10.43 10.46 2.66
N ALA A 516 9.85 11.65 2.47
CA ALA A 516 10.52 12.90 2.79
C ALA A 516 10.90 12.95 4.27
N ILE A 517 9.93 12.65 5.15
CA ILE A 517 10.15 12.63 6.60
C ILE A 517 11.13 11.53 7.01
N ASP A 518 10.94 10.29 6.53
CA ASP A 518 11.75 9.13 6.93
C ASP A 518 13.20 9.14 6.37
N SER A 519 13.43 9.92 5.31
CA SER A 519 14.76 10.18 4.73
C SER A 519 15.43 11.44 5.31
N GLU A 520 14.87 11.97 6.41
CA GLU A 520 15.46 13.06 7.20
C GLU A 520 15.69 14.35 6.40
N ILE A 521 14.79 14.66 5.46
CA ILE A 521 14.85 15.93 4.70
C ILE A 521 14.13 17.07 5.45
N ALA A 522 13.11 16.74 6.24
CA ALA A 522 12.25 17.70 6.90
C ALA A 522 12.80 18.13 8.27
N ASP A 523 12.67 19.41 8.61
CA ASP A 523 12.70 19.84 10.01
C ASP A 523 11.39 19.47 10.75
N PRO A 524 11.33 19.56 12.10
CA PRO A 524 10.12 19.20 12.85
C PRO A 524 8.85 19.97 12.46
N PHE A 525 8.97 21.22 12.02
CA PHE A 525 7.83 22.07 11.64
C PHE A 525 7.34 21.73 10.24
N GLN A 526 8.26 21.49 9.29
CA GLN A 526 7.92 20.98 7.97
C GLN A 526 7.25 19.62 8.06
N ALA A 527 7.78 18.70 8.88
CA ALA A 527 7.18 17.38 9.10
C ALA A 527 5.76 17.49 9.69
N TYR A 528 5.56 18.39 10.66
CA TYR A 528 4.24 18.65 11.22
C TYR A 528 3.27 19.20 10.16
N ALA A 529 3.66 20.25 9.42
CA ALA A 529 2.83 20.83 8.36
C ALA A 529 2.50 19.82 7.25
N ALA A 530 3.47 19.00 6.84
CA ALA A 530 3.30 18.02 5.78
C ALA A 530 2.36 16.88 6.20
N THR A 531 2.30 16.53 7.48
CA THR A 531 1.28 15.58 7.96
C THR A 531 -0.12 16.21 8.08
N CYS A 532 -0.24 17.53 8.28
CA CYS A 532 -1.54 18.21 8.21
C CYS A 532 -2.15 18.19 6.79
N TYR A 533 -1.32 18.08 5.75
CA TYR A 533 -1.79 17.82 4.40
C TYR A 533 -2.53 16.47 4.31
N VAL A 534 -1.97 15.42 4.92
CA VAL A 534 -2.60 14.09 4.94
C VAL A 534 -3.99 14.17 5.58
N ASP A 535 -4.10 14.79 6.75
CA ASP A 535 -5.37 14.94 7.50
C ASP A 535 -6.50 15.59 6.67
N SER A 536 -6.13 16.53 5.79
CA SER A 536 -7.09 17.43 5.13
C SER A 536 -7.40 17.05 3.69
N VAL A 537 -6.49 16.34 3.02
CA VAL A 537 -6.56 16.08 1.57
C VAL A 537 -6.66 14.59 1.25
N ILE A 538 -6.01 13.73 2.05
CA ILE A 538 -6.05 12.29 1.82
C ILE A 538 -7.34 11.72 2.40
N PRO A 539 -8.07 10.85 1.69
CA PRO A 539 -9.35 10.31 2.15
C PRO A 539 -9.19 9.47 3.42
N HIS A 540 -10.01 9.79 4.42
CA HIS A 540 -10.08 9.06 5.69
C HIS A 540 -11.31 8.15 5.67
N ILE A 541 -11.08 6.84 5.85
CA ILE A 541 -12.12 5.80 5.79
C ILE A 541 -12.37 5.28 7.21
N PRO A 542 -13.56 5.51 7.79
CA PRO A 542 -13.88 5.05 9.14
C PRO A 542 -13.85 3.52 9.26
N VAL A 543 -13.21 3.01 10.31
CA VAL A 543 -13.21 1.58 10.65
C VAL A 543 -14.27 1.34 11.73
N LEU A 544 -15.47 0.94 11.29
CA LEU A 544 -16.63 0.74 12.17
C LEU A 544 -16.80 -0.74 12.54
N SER A 545 -16.94 -1.05 13.84
CA SER A 545 -17.13 -2.42 14.31
C SER A 545 -17.91 -2.52 15.62
N ASP A 546 -18.37 -3.74 15.95
CA ASP A 546 -19.02 -4.06 17.24
C ASP A 546 -18.03 -4.37 18.38
N SER A 547 -16.73 -4.09 18.16
CA SER A 547 -15.66 -4.40 19.12
C SER A 547 -15.61 -3.47 20.34
N GLY A 548 -16.31 -2.33 20.28
CA GLY A 548 -16.20 -1.24 21.24
C GLY A 548 -14.98 -0.33 21.02
N VAL A 549 -14.21 -0.54 19.94
CA VAL A 549 -13.18 0.39 19.49
C VAL A 549 -13.80 1.38 18.52
N ASP A 550 -13.84 2.65 18.93
CA ASP A 550 -14.43 3.75 18.17
C ASP A 550 -13.37 4.77 17.74
N ASN A 551 -13.76 5.70 16.85
CA ASN A 551 -12.95 6.83 16.41
C ASN A 551 -11.58 6.46 15.80
N ILE A 552 -11.56 5.39 14.99
CA ILE A 552 -10.41 4.95 14.22
C ILE A 552 -10.72 4.99 12.72
N TYR A 553 -9.69 5.24 11.91
CA TYR A 553 -9.81 5.35 10.46
C TYR A 553 -8.55 4.81 9.79
N THR A 554 -8.71 4.32 8.56
CA THR A 554 -7.59 4.06 7.63
C THR A 554 -7.59 5.11 6.52
N ILE A 555 -6.57 5.11 5.66
CA ILE A 555 -6.41 6.07 4.58
C ILE A 555 -6.12 5.38 3.25
N SER A 556 -6.55 5.98 2.14
CA SER A 556 -6.06 5.57 0.82
C SER A 556 -4.69 6.19 0.52
N THR A 557 -3.97 5.59 -0.42
CA THR A 557 -2.63 6.06 -0.82
C THR A 557 -2.65 7.40 -1.55
N THR A 558 -3.72 7.70 -2.28
CA THR A 558 -3.99 9.00 -2.93
C THR A 558 -5.50 9.28 -2.98
N ASN A 559 -5.88 10.49 -3.36
CA ASN A 559 -7.23 10.88 -3.79
C ASN A 559 -7.36 11.02 -5.32
N TRP A 560 -6.39 10.49 -6.07
CA TRP A 560 -6.31 10.68 -7.52
C TRP A 560 -7.42 9.94 -8.27
N LYS A 561 -7.85 10.44 -9.43
CA LYS A 561 -8.87 9.82 -10.28
C LYS A 561 -8.48 9.86 -11.76
N PRO A 562 -8.80 8.84 -12.57
CA PRO A 562 -9.58 7.63 -12.24
C PRO A 562 -8.85 6.66 -11.31
N TYR A 563 -9.57 5.66 -10.78
CA TYR A 563 -8.93 4.59 -10.00
C TYR A 563 -7.89 3.88 -10.86
N SER A 564 -6.70 3.63 -10.30
CA SER A 564 -5.71 2.72 -10.86
C SER A 564 -5.08 1.85 -9.78
N TRP A 565 -4.79 0.60 -10.12
CA TRP A 565 -4.09 -0.33 -9.24
C TRP A 565 -2.73 0.23 -8.78
N SER A 566 -2.39 -0.04 -7.53
CA SER A 566 -1.27 0.48 -6.73
C SER A 566 -1.33 1.97 -6.37
N ILE A 567 -2.19 2.79 -7.01
CA ILE A 567 -2.21 4.25 -6.85
C ILE A 567 -3.23 4.72 -5.84
N ASN A 568 -4.39 4.08 -5.79
CA ASN A 568 -5.51 4.51 -4.94
C ASN A 568 -5.88 3.49 -3.87
N ASN A 569 -5.03 2.47 -3.68
CA ASN A 569 -5.34 1.39 -2.77
C ASN A 569 -5.29 1.82 -1.31
N VAL A 570 -5.97 1.05 -0.47
CA VAL A 570 -5.76 1.05 0.99
C VAL A 570 -4.74 -0.04 1.29
N ALA A 571 -3.46 0.31 1.18
CA ALA A 571 -2.33 -0.60 1.30
C ALA A 571 -1.66 -0.48 2.68
N ILE A 572 -1.57 -1.60 3.40
CA ILE A 572 -1.19 -1.61 4.82
C ILE A 572 0.23 -1.09 5.05
N ALA A 573 1.18 -1.42 4.17
CA ALA A 573 2.54 -0.90 4.28
C ALA A 573 2.59 0.63 4.17
N GLU A 574 1.76 1.24 3.32
CA GLU A 574 1.73 2.71 3.16
C GLU A 574 1.02 3.41 4.31
N VAL A 575 -0.04 2.80 4.82
CA VAL A 575 -0.74 3.28 6.02
C VAL A 575 0.20 3.24 7.23
N MET A 576 0.94 2.15 7.42
CA MET A 576 1.87 2.02 8.54
C MET A 576 3.12 2.90 8.40
N HIS A 577 3.59 3.17 7.17
CA HIS A 577 4.69 4.11 6.97
C HIS A 577 4.24 5.54 7.25
N THR A 578 3.00 5.86 6.89
CA THR A 578 2.37 7.14 7.26
C THR A 578 2.24 7.27 8.78
N ALA A 579 1.87 6.21 9.50
CA ALA A 579 1.88 6.20 10.97
C ALA A 579 3.29 6.46 11.54
N LEU A 580 4.33 5.84 10.97
CA LEU A 580 5.73 6.14 11.31
C LEU A 580 6.09 7.62 11.09
N ALA A 581 5.67 8.20 9.97
CA ALA A 581 5.87 9.61 9.69
C ALA A 581 5.14 10.54 10.69
N TYR A 582 3.92 10.20 11.13
CA TYR A 582 3.24 10.93 12.20
C TYR A 582 4.04 10.89 13.52
N TRP A 583 4.61 9.74 13.91
CA TRP A 583 5.49 9.67 15.09
C TRP A 583 6.77 10.50 14.90
N GLN A 584 7.37 10.48 13.72
CA GLN A 584 8.55 11.29 13.39
C GLN A 584 8.23 12.80 13.40
N ALA A 585 7.02 13.20 13.02
CA ALA A 585 6.49 14.56 13.10
C ALA A 585 6.01 14.96 14.52
N GLY A 586 6.12 14.09 15.52
CA GLY A 586 5.72 14.36 16.91
C GLY A 586 4.20 14.27 17.16
N ARG A 587 3.43 13.68 16.24
CA ARG A 587 1.96 13.55 16.29
C ARG A 587 1.51 12.15 16.70
N SER A 588 1.93 11.71 17.88
CA SER A 588 1.73 10.35 18.40
C SER A 588 0.28 9.88 18.42
N GLU A 589 -0.68 10.74 18.77
CA GLU A 589 -2.10 10.36 18.86
C GLU A 589 -2.68 9.94 17.50
N GLU A 590 -2.37 10.68 16.42
CA GLU A 590 -2.80 10.28 15.06
C GLU A 590 -2.11 9.00 14.60
N ALA A 591 -0.82 8.86 14.89
CA ALA A 591 -0.07 7.64 14.58
C ALA A 591 -0.69 6.40 15.24
N CYS A 592 -1.06 6.52 16.53
CA CYS A 592 -1.70 5.46 17.29
C CYS A 592 -3.10 5.12 16.77
N ARG A 593 -3.90 6.12 16.36
CA ARG A 593 -5.22 5.86 15.75
C ARG A 593 -5.10 5.11 14.43
N LEU A 594 -4.15 5.51 13.58
CA LEU A 594 -3.93 4.86 12.29
C LEU A 594 -3.40 3.43 12.46
N MET A 595 -2.44 3.22 13.36
CA MET A 595 -1.97 1.88 13.73
C MET A 595 -3.11 1.02 14.27
N LYS A 596 -3.93 1.57 15.19
CA LYS A 596 -5.08 0.86 15.76
C LYS A 596 -6.09 0.46 14.69
N ALA A 597 -6.32 1.32 13.69
CA ALA A 597 -7.21 1.01 12.58
C ALA A 597 -6.75 -0.20 11.78
N VAL A 598 -5.44 -0.29 11.47
CA VAL A 598 -4.87 -1.45 10.77
C VAL A 598 -4.98 -2.73 11.62
N VAL A 599 -4.71 -2.62 12.93
CA VAL A 599 -4.86 -3.75 13.87
C VAL A 599 -6.29 -4.27 13.84
N MET A 600 -7.28 -3.38 14.00
CA MET A 600 -8.67 -3.80 13.97
C MET A 600 -9.03 -4.39 12.61
N ASP A 601 -8.75 -3.69 11.51
CA ASP A 601 -9.12 -4.12 10.16
C ASP A 601 -8.58 -5.51 9.78
N ASN A 602 -7.26 -5.70 9.87
CA ASN A 602 -6.60 -6.87 9.27
C ASN A 602 -6.39 -8.02 10.26
N MET A 603 -6.28 -7.73 11.57
CA MET A 603 -5.94 -8.75 12.56
C MET A 603 -7.15 -9.31 13.34
N TYR A 604 -8.22 -8.52 13.49
CA TYR A 604 -9.35 -8.87 14.36
C TYR A 604 -10.74 -8.83 13.69
N LEU A 605 -10.92 -7.95 12.70
CA LEU A 605 -12.12 -7.90 11.86
C LEU A 605 -11.93 -8.67 10.54
N GLY A 606 -10.68 -8.93 10.16
CA GLY A 606 -10.30 -9.63 8.94
C GLY A 606 -10.49 -11.14 9.02
N ALA A 607 -10.31 -11.82 7.89
CA ALA A 607 -10.45 -13.27 7.81
C ALA A 607 -9.32 -14.02 8.53
N SER A 608 -8.11 -13.45 8.59
CA SER A 608 -6.93 -14.10 9.17
C SER A 608 -6.50 -13.44 10.49
N PRO A 609 -6.39 -14.18 11.60
CA PRO A 609 -6.01 -13.60 12.89
C PRO A 609 -4.55 -13.14 12.87
N LEU A 610 -4.29 -11.96 13.45
CA LEU A 610 -2.94 -11.38 13.59
C LEU A 610 -2.15 -11.29 12.25
N ASN A 611 -2.85 -11.03 11.15
CA ASN A 611 -2.29 -10.94 9.82
C ASN A 611 -1.52 -9.64 9.58
N PHE A 612 -0.36 -9.75 8.91
CA PHE A 612 0.36 -8.62 8.32
C PHE A 612 0.07 -8.57 6.81
N GLY A 613 -1.19 -8.36 6.45
CA GLY A 613 -1.66 -8.41 5.07
C GLY A 613 -1.28 -7.18 4.23
N GLN A 614 -1.38 -7.30 2.90
CA GLN A 614 -0.99 -6.22 1.98
C GLN A 614 -2.12 -5.22 1.72
N ILE A 615 -3.33 -5.71 1.43
CA ILE A 615 -4.48 -4.87 1.04
C ILE A 615 -5.58 -4.99 2.10
N SER A 616 -6.12 -3.84 2.48
CA SER A 616 -7.20 -3.69 3.46
C SER A 616 -8.56 -4.14 2.92
N HIS A 617 -9.47 -4.54 3.82
CA HIS A 617 -10.88 -4.73 3.51
C HIS A 617 -11.52 -3.48 2.88
N TYR A 618 -11.03 -2.29 3.24
CA TYR A 618 -11.55 -1.01 2.77
C TYR A 618 -11.07 -0.61 1.38
N ASP A 619 -10.21 -1.41 0.76
CA ASP A 619 -9.84 -1.23 -0.64
C ASP A 619 -11.05 -1.46 -1.54
N ALA A 620 -11.35 -0.49 -2.41
CA ALA A 620 -12.58 -0.47 -3.19
C ALA A 620 -12.68 -1.61 -4.23
N VAL A 621 -11.55 -2.19 -4.68
CA VAL A 621 -11.53 -3.17 -5.77
C VAL A 621 -11.14 -4.56 -5.29
N ARG A 622 -10.09 -4.68 -4.47
CA ARG A 622 -9.56 -5.99 -4.04
C ARG A 622 -10.14 -6.47 -2.72
N GLY A 623 -10.47 -5.57 -1.81
CA GLY A 623 -10.71 -5.94 -0.41
C GLY A 623 -9.50 -6.65 0.22
N GLU A 624 -9.73 -7.33 1.33
CA GLU A 624 -8.68 -7.97 2.12
C GLU A 624 -7.91 -9.01 1.29
N SER A 625 -6.61 -8.78 1.09
CA SER A 625 -5.77 -9.65 0.24
C SER A 625 -4.34 -9.78 0.72
N TYR A 626 -3.77 -10.97 0.46
CA TYR A 626 -2.41 -11.43 0.77
C TYR A 626 -2.12 -11.50 2.27
N ARG A 627 -1.69 -12.67 2.76
CA ARG A 627 -1.33 -12.88 4.17
C ARG A 627 0.17 -12.72 4.38
N ASP A 628 0.53 -12.13 5.53
CA ASP A 628 1.90 -11.95 6.01
C ASP A 628 2.86 -11.58 4.87
N PHE A 629 2.58 -10.44 4.23
CA PHE A 629 3.33 -9.95 3.07
C PHE A 629 4.58 -9.20 3.53
N ALA A 630 5.67 -9.29 2.77
CA ALA A 630 6.96 -8.83 3.28
C ALA A 630 7.02 -7.31 3.48
N ASP A 631 6.43 -6.52 2.58
CA ASP A 631 6.45 -5.06 2.66
C ASP A 631 5.76 -4.53 3.95
N PRO A 632 4.52 -4.97 4.30
CA PRO A 632 3.88 -4.69 5.58
C PRO A 632 4.70 -5.13 6.77
N ILE A 633 5.23 -6.37 6.79
CA ILE A 633 6.03 -6.88 7.91
C ILE A 633 7.24 -5.97 8.17
N GLY A 634 7.92 -5.55 7.10
CA GLY A 634 9.05 -4.64 7.16
C GLY A 634 8.68 -3.28 7.77
N VAL A 635 7.63 -2.64 7.28
CA VAL A 635 7.22 -1.32 7.78
C VAL A 635 6.63 -1.41 9.19
N TRP A 636 5.82 -2.43 9.49
CA TRP A 636 5.28 -2.69 10.82
C TRP A 636 6.36 -2.78 11.88
N SER A 637 7.47 -3.45 11.55
CA SER A 637 8.59 -3.58 12.49
C SER A 637 9.20 -2.24 12.89
N ARG A 638 9.32 -1.30 11.93
CA ARG A 638 9.82 0.05 12.21
C ARG A 638 8.76 0.91 12.88
N ALA A 639 7.50 0.85 12.44
CA ALA A 639 6.41 1.58 13.09
C ALA A 639 6.24 1.17 14.57
N LEU A 640 6.39 -0.11 14.89
CA LEU A 640 6.36 -0.60 16.27
C LEU A 640 7.58 -0.14 17.06
N THR A 641 8.79 -0.38 16.54
CA THR A 641 10.04 -0.17 17.30
C THR A 641 10.50 1.29 17.32
N GLU A 642 10.56 1.96 16.17
CA GLU A 642 11.03 3.35 16.01
C GLU A 642 9.92 4.39 16.20
N GLY A 643 8.65 3.98 16.02
CA GLY A 643 7.46 4.81 16.18
C GLY A 643 6.87 4.72 17.59
N LEU A 644 6.09 3.66 17.86
CA LEU A 644 5.38 3.49 19.14
C LEU A 644 6.34 3.43 20.34
N PHE A 645 7.36 2.59 20.29
CA PHE A 645 8.37 2.46 21.35
C PHE A 645 9.57 3.41 21.17
N GLY A 646 9.66 4.10 20.03
CA GLY A 646 10.62 5.20 19.86
C GLY A 646 12.11 4.82 19.88
N ILE A 647 12.47 3.54 19.73
CA ILE A 647 13.84 3.04 19.79
C ILE A 647 14.52 3.31 18.45
N ARG A 648 15.47 4.26 18.43
CA ARG A 648 16.16 4.72 17.23
C ARG A 648 17.68 4.61 17.43
N PRO A 649 18.30 3.48 17.08
CA PRO A 649 19.74 3.29 17.20
C PRO A 649 20.51 4.06 16.12
N ASP A 650 21.66 4.60 16.52
CA ASP A 650 22.65 5.18 15.62
C ASP A 650 24.06 4.85 16.12
N MET A 651 24.51 3.65 15.80
CA MET A 651 25.87 3.17 16.04
C MET A 651 26.90 3.81 15.11
N THR A 652 26.45 4.49 14.06
CA THR A 652 27.32 5.31 13.20
C THR A 652 27.58 6.70 13.81
N ALA A 653 26.94 7.00 14.95
CA ALA A 653 27.35 7.95 15.99
C ALA A 653 28.84 8.30 15.99
N ALA A 654 29.25 9.57 15.93
CA ALA A 654 30.56 9.94 16.46
C ALA A 654 30.70 9.48 17.93
N THR A 655 29.59 9.53 18.66
CA THR A 655 29.36 8.77 19.89
C THR A 655 28.16 7.85 19.65
N PRO A 656 28.36 6.51 19.57
CA PRO A 656 27.26 5.56 19.40
C PRO A 656 26.14 5.80 20.41
N ARG A 657 24.91 5.86 19.93
CA ARG A 657 23.75 6.21 20.75
C ARG A 657 22.49 5.46 20.34
N VAL A 658 21.56 5.35 21.27
CA VAL A 658 20.18 4.94 21.02
C VAL A 658 19.28 6.02 21.60
N GLU A 659 18.50 6.67 20.73
CA GLU A 659 17.47 7.58 21.20
C GLU A 659 16.20 6.79 21.46
N ILE A 660 15.58 7.01 22.62
CA ILE A 660 14.27 6.46 22.99
C ILE A 660 13.31 7.65 23.06
N ILE A 661 12.40 7.72 22.09
CA ILE A 661 11.38 8.78 21.98
C ILE A 661 10.00 8.13 22.01
N PRO A 662 9.47 7.75 23.19
CA PRO A 662 8.23 7.00 23.27
C PRO A 662 7.08 7.74 22.57
N GLY A 663 6.38 7.00 21.71
CA GLY A 663 5.25 7.48 20.91
C GLY A 663 3.89 7.09 21.49
N PHE A 664 3.82 6.81 22.78
CA PHE A 664 2.61 6.30 23.44
C PHE A 664 1.48 7.35 23.47
N PRO A 665 0.21 6.90 23.45
CA PRO A 665 -0.93 7.74 23.81
C PRO A 665 -0.73 8.41 25.17
N SER A 666 -1.21 9.63 25.29
CA SER A 666 -1.00 10.47 26.47
C SER A 666 -1.63 9.90 27.74
N ASP A 667 -2.70 9.10 27.62
CA ASP A 667 -3.42 8.44 28.71
C ASP A 667 -2.79 7.12 29.19
N TRP A 668 -1.77 6.61 28.50
CA TRP A 668 -1.08 5.40 28.92
C TRP A 668 -0.21 5.64 30.15
N ASN A 669 -0.38 4.77 31.15
CA ASN A 669 0.39 4.80 32.40
C ASN A 669 1.47 3.72 32.46
N SER A 670 1.49 2.78 31.53
CA SER A 670 2.54 1.78 31.44
C SER A 670 2.68 1.27 30.02
N ALA A 671 3.89 0.86 29.65
CA ALA A 671 4.16 0.08 28.44
C ALA A 671 5.55 -0.56 28.57
N SER A 672 5.77 -1.71 27.94
CA SER A 672 7.09 -2.33 27.87
C SER A 672 7.32 -3.04 26.55
N ILE A 673 8.58 -3.10 26.15
CA ILE A 673 9.06 -3.88 25.00
C ILE A 673 10.34 -4.63 25.39
N ASN A 674 10.47 -5.84 24.87
CA ASN A 674 11.68 -6.65 24.97
C ASN A 674 12.13 -7.03 23.56
N LEU A 675 13.32 -6.56 23.16
CA LEU A 675 14.03 -6.91 21.93
C LEU A 675 15.38 -7.56 22.28
N PRO A 676 16.03 -8.25 21.34
CA PRO A 676 17.37 -8.81 21.56
C PRO A 676 18.41 -7.77 22.00
N ASP A 677 18.40 -6.58 21.39
CA ASP A 677 19.42 -5.55 21.64
C ASP A 677 19.08 -4.57 22.77
N ILE A 678 17.80 -4.48 23.15
CA ILE A 678 17.33 -3.58 24.20
C ILE A 678 15.97 -4.02 24.73
N ALA A 679 15.75 -3.89 26.03
CA ALA A 679 14.41 -3.93 26.59
C ALA A 679 14.18 -2.67 27.41
N TYR A 680 12.95 -2.15 27.42
CA TYR A 680 12.61 -1.12 28.39
C TYR A 680 11.15 -1.17 28.81
N SER A 681 10.90 -0.68 30.03
CA SER A 681 9.56 -0.44 30.54
C SER A 681 9.37 1.01 30.97
N PHE A 682 8.15 1.50 30.81
CA PHE A 682 7.68 2.79 31.25
C PHE A 682 6.55 2.59 32.27
N ARG A 683 6.56 3.40 33.33
CA ARG A 683 5.46 3.51 34.30
C ARG A 683 5.25 4.97 34.72
N ARG A 684 4.01 5.41 34.77
CA ARG A 684 3.57 6.69 35.37
C ARG A 684 2.77 6.41 36.63
N ASP A 685 3.15 7.08 37.72
CA ASP A 685 2.46 7.07 39.02
C ASP A 685 2.26 8.52 39.48
N GLY A 686 1.09 9.08 39.15
CA GLY A 686 0.84 10.52 39.32
C GLY A 686 1.87 11.37 38.58
N ASP A 687 2.54 12.26 39.32
CA ASP A 687 3.58 13.16 38.80
C ASP A 687 4.92 12.46 38.52
N ARG A 688 5.05 11.15 38.81
CA ARG A 688 6.31 10.41 38.73
C ARG A 688 6.37 9.50 37.50
N LEU A 689 7.34 9.72 36.63
CA LEU A 689 7.65 8.87 35.47
C LEU A 689 8.87 8.01 35.77
N VAL A 690 8.80 6.71 35.49
CA VAL A 690 9.89 5.75 35.68
C VAL A 690 10.13 4.99 34.39
N TYR A 691 11.38 4.99 33.93
CA TYR A 691 11.85 4.17 32.82
C TYR A 691 12.93 3.22 33.32
N THR A 692 12.78 1.93 33.05
CA THR A 692 13.80 0.92 33.32
C THR A 692 14.28 0.35 31.99
N ILE A 693 15.57 0.48 31.71
CA ILE A 693 16.16 0.18 30.40
C ILE A 693 17.29 -0.84 30.61
N ASP A 694 17.20 -1.92 29.85
CA ASP A 694 18.22 -2.98 29.72
C ASP A 694 18.93 -2.80 28.38
N ASN A 695 20.10 -2.18 28.41
CA ASN A 695 20.92 -1.87 27.23
C ASN A 695 21.81 -3.07 26.91
N ARG A 696 21.43 -3.85 25.89
CA ARG A 696 22.12 -5.10 25.50
C ARG A 696 22.99 -4.94 24.26
N TYR A 697 23.04 -3.75 23.67
CA TYR A 697 23.87 -3.48 22.51
C TYR A 697 25.36 -3.71 22.83
N ARG A 698 26.04 -4.46 21.95
CA ARG A 698 27.46 -4.80 22.09
C ARG A 698 28.38 -3.58 22.23
N LEU A 699 28.05 -2.47 21.56
CA LEU A 699 28.86 -1.25 21.58
C LEU A 699 28.64 -0.37 22.81
N ALA A 700 27.78 -0.79 23.76
CA ALA A 700 27.39 0.01 24.93
C ALA A 700 27.11 1.48 24.57
N PRO A 701 26.16 1.73 23.65
CA PRO A 701 25.82 3.07 23.19
C PRO A 701 25.26 3.91 24.33
N GLN A 702 25.40 5.23 24.22
CA GLN A 702 24.68 6.15 25.10
C GLN A 702 23.17 6.06 24.87
N VAL A 703 22.39 6.02 25.93
CA VAL A 703 20.94 6.04 25.87
C VAL A 703 20.46 7.47 26.09
N LEU A 704 19.79 8.02 25.08
CA LEU A 704 19.16 9.34 25.14
C LEU A 704 17.64 9.15 25.25
N LEU A 705 17.04 9.59 26.34
CA LEU A 705 15.61 9.49 26.56
C LEU A 705 14.95 10.85 26.31
N THR A 706 14.03 10.92 25.34
CA THR A 706 13.28 12.13 25.01
C THR A 706 11.78 11.96 25.28
N VAL A 707 11.25 12.62 26.31
CA VAL A 707 9.89 12.36 26.83
C VAL A 707 9.08 13.64 27.06
N PRO A 708 7.73 13.58 26.88
CA PRO A 708 6.86 14.70 27.23
C PRO A 708 6.78 14.88 28.75
N VAL A 709 6.66 16.12 29.21
CA VAL A 709 6.57 16.45 30.64
C VAL A 709 5.55 17.56 30.91
N HIS A 710 4.97 17.57 32.12
CA HIS A 710 4.12 18.65 32.62
C HIS A 710 4.84 19.34 33.79
N GLY A 711 5.84 20.15 33.45
CA GLY A 711 6.79 20.72 34.41
C GLY A 711 7.83 19.71 34.91
N VAL A 712 8.90 20.20 35.56
CA VAL A 712 10.02 19.38 36.02
C VAL A 712 10.42 19.79 37.43
N ARG A 713 10.37 18.85 38.38
CA ARG A 713 10.89 19.02 39.74
C ARG A 713 12.28 18.39 39.88
N SER A 714 12.48 17.17 39.39
CA SER A 714 13.79 16.53 39.38
C SER A 714 13.91 15.44 38.31
N VAL A 715 15.13 15.23 37.81
CA VAL A 715 15.46 14.10 36.93
C VAL A 715 16.62 13.35 37.56
N LYS A 716 16.47 12.03 37.73
CA LYS A 716 17.49 11.15 38.28
C LYS A 716 17.76 9.98 37.35
N VAL A 717 19.01 9.58 37.27
CA VAL A 717 19.46 8.35 36.61
C VAL A 717 20.22 7.52 37.64
N ASN A 718 19.79 6.28 37.86
CA ASN A 718 20.34 5.37 38.89
C ASN A 718 20.46 6.08 40.27
N GLY A 719 19.42 6.81 40.65
CA GLY A 719 19.32 7.56 41.91
C GLY A 719 20.10 8.88 41.97
N ARG A 720 20.91 9.22 40.96
CA ARG A 720 21.72 10.44 40.92
C ARG A 720 21.02 11.52 40.10
N THR A 721 20.98 12.75 40.59
CA THR A 721 20.47 13.89 39.83
C THR A 721 21.34 14.15 38.60
N VAL A 722 20.71 14.29 37.44
CA VAL A 722 21.38 14.59 36.17
C VAL A 722 20.83 15.86 35.55
N ALA A 723 21.65 16.50 34.72
CA ALA A 723 21.19 17.58 33.85
C ALA A 723 20.33 17.02 32.71
N TRP A 724 19.47 17.88 32.17
CA TRP A 724 18.60 17.58 31.05
C TRP A 724 18.52 18.80 30.13
N GLU A 725 18.09 18.59 28.90
CA GLU A 725 17.94 19.62 27.87
C GLU A 725 16.47 19.77 27.51
N ASN A 726 15.99 21.01 27.34
CA ASN A 726 14.68 21.26 26.74
C ASN A 726 14.77 21.03 25.23
N VAL A 727 13.75 20.38 24.66
CA VAL A 727 13.63 20.25 23.20
C VAL A 727 12.81 21.42 22.68
N ASP A 728 13.47 22.55 22.41
CA ASP A 728 12.83 23.82 22.01
C ASP A 728 11.95 23.70 20.74
N SER A 729 12.17 22.68 19.90
CA SER A 729 11.38 22.42 18.71
C SER A 729 10.18 21.48 18.93
N SER A 730 9.88 21.07 20.17
CA SER A 730 8.75 20.18 20.42
C SER A 730 7.43 20.90 20.14
N ILE A 731 6.48 20.21 19.51
CA ILE A 731 5.17 20.75 19.14
C ILE A 731 4.09 20.05 19.98
N GLY A 732 3.11 20.82 20.46
CA GLY A 732 1.99 20.37 21.29
C GLY A 732 2.30 20.33 22.79
N THR A 733 3.40 19.71 23.19
CA THR A 733 3.80 19.54 24.60
C THR A 733 5.31 19.72 24.78
N PRO A 734 5.79 20.29 25.91
CA PRO A 734 7.22 20.36 26.18
C PRO A 734 7.84 18.98 26.39
N ARG A 735 9.06 18.81 25.88
CA ARG A 735 9.82 17.56 25.99
C ARG A 735 11.20 17.82 26.57
N LEU A 736 11.65 16.87 27.39
CA LEU A 736 13.02 16.82 27.89
C LEU A 736 13.82 15.79 27.13
N ARG A 737 15.09 16.08 26.86
CA ARG A 737 16.11 15.11 26.48
C ARG A 737 17.05 14.86 27.66
N ILE A 738 17.23 13.59 27.99
CA ILE A 738 18.04 13.13 29.13
C ILE A 738 19.11 12.19 28.60
N ASN A 739 20.38 12.46 28.89
CA ASN A 739 21.44 11.48 28.70
C ASN A 739 21.46 10.52 29.89
N ALA A 740 20.91 9.33 29.69
CA ALA A 740 20.84 8.30 30.72
C ALA A 740 22.18 7.55 30.89
N GLY A 741 23.19 7.82 30.07
CA GLY A 741 24.48 7.11 30.11
C GLY A 741 24.44 5.82 29.29
N ASN A 742 25.39 4.92 29.53
CA ASN A 742 25.60 3.71 28.74
C ASN A 742 25.71 2.43 29.58
N GLU A 743 25.28 2.47 30.84
CA GLU A 743 25.29 1.29 31.70
C GLU A 743 24.30 0.23 31.16
N PRO A 744 24.56 -1.08 31.39
CA PRO A 744 23.65 -2.13 30.94
C PRO A 744 22.26 -2.05 31.57
N GLN A 745 22.15 -1.47 32.76
CA GLN A 745 20.90 -1.30 33.49
C GLN A 745 20.77 0.16 33.88
N LEU A 746 19.69 0.79 33.43
CA LEU A 746 19.42 2.21 33.66
C LEU A 746 18.01 2.36 34.22
N GLU A 747 17.89 3.09 35.33
CA GLU A 747 16.63 3.59 35.85
C GLU A 747 16.60 5.11 35.72
N VAL A 748 15.68 5.64 34.91
CA VAL A 748 15.43 7.08 34.80
C VAL A 748 14.14 7.41 35.55
N VAL A 749 14.22 8.29 36.54
CA VAL A 749 13.08 8.77 37.33
C VAL A 749 12.91 10.27 37.10
N ILE A 750 11.73 10.67 36.66
CA ILE A 750 11.37 12.07 36.42
C ILE A 750 10.20 12.42 37.34
N GLU A 751 10.43 13.38 38.23
CA GLU A 751 9.39 13.98 39.04
C GLU A 751 8.89 15.24 38.32
N THR A 752 7.64 15.24 37.87
CA THR A 752 7.01 16.35 37.15
C THR A 752 6.33 17.33 38.12
N ALA A 753 5.93 18.50 37.63
CA ALA A 753 5.19 19.48 38.44
C ALA A 753 3.67 19.22 38.44
N GLY A 754 3.17 18.45 37.46
CA GLY A 754 1.76 18.10 37.29
C GLY A 754 0.95 19.11 36.46
N GLU A 755 1.43 20.35 36.35
CA GLU A 755 0.73 21.45 35.65
C GLU A 755 1.72 22.26 34.79
N LEU A 756 1.20 22.90 33.73
CA LEU A 756 1.92 23.83 32.87
C LEU A 756 1.16 25.15 32.78
N THR A 757 1.86 26.26 33.00
CA THR A 757 1.35 27.60 32.71
C THR A 757 1.88 28.06 31.36
N ALA A 758 1.15 27.77 30.28
CA ALA A 758 1.59 28.09 28.93
C ALA A 758 1.54 29.61 28.66
N ILE A 759 2.70 30.28 28.63
CA ILE A 759 2.81 31.72 28.35
C ILE A 759 3.42 31.92 26.95
N PRO A 760 2.75 32.61 26.01
CA PRO A 760 3.34 32.93 24.71
C PRO A 760 4.61 33.77 24.85
N THR A 761 5.69 33.41 24.15
CA THR A 761 6.95 34.18 24.16
C THR A 761 6.95 35.36 23.19
N GLY A 762 5.97 35.39 22.28
CA GLY A 762 5.87 36.34 21.17
C GLY A 762 6.53 35.86 19.88
N ARG A 763 7.23 34.72 19.88
CA ARG A 763 7.76 34.12 18.65
C ARG A 763 6.68 33.34 17.91
N VAL A 764 6.63 33.54 16.60
CA VAL A 764 5.71 32.86 15.68
C VAL A 764 6.51 32.33 14.50
N ARG A 765 6.12 31.14 14.02
CA ARG A 765 6.59 30.56 12.76
C ARG A 765 5.36 30.13 11.95
N GLU A 766 5.33 30.44 10.67
CA GLU A 766 4.30 29.95 9.75
C GLU A 766 4.93 28.93 8.80
N GLU A 767 4.25 27.81 8.60
CA GLU A 767 4.64 26.78 7.65
C GLU A 767 3.37 26.28 6.94
N GLY A 768 3.15 26.73 5.72
CA GLY A 768 1.92 26.49 4.98
C GLY A 768 0.66 26.90 5.75
N PRO A 769 -0.31 25.99 5.94
CA PRO A 769 -1.54 26.31 6.65
C PRO A 769 -1.37 26.35 8.18
N VAL A 770 -0.17 26.11 8.73
CA VAL A 770 0.06 25.98 10.16
C VAL A 770 0.78 27.20 10.72
N LYS A 771 0.19 27.81 11.75
CA LYS A 771 0.81 28.86 12.54
C LYS A 771 1.28 28.28 13.88
N PHE A 772 2.58 28.31 14.10
CA PHE A 772 3.20 27.88 15.35
C PHE A 772 3.47 29.09 16.24
N THR A 773 3.05 28.99 17.50
CA THR A 773 3.36 29.99 18.54
C THR A 773 4.25 29.35 19.59
N GLU A 774 5.40 29.94 19.88
CA GLU A 774 6.29 29.45 20.94
C GLU A 774 5.70 29.83 22.30
N MET A 775 5.59 28.83 23.16
CA MET A 775 5.09 28.89 24.52
C MET A 775 6.23 28.60 25.48
N ALA A 776 6.17 29.17 26.68
CA ALA A 776 7.11 28.92 27.75
C ALA A 776 6.42 28.76 29.09
N ASP A 777 7.01 27.94 29.95
CA ASP A 777 6.73 27.87 31.39
C ASP A 777 8.06 27.71 32.13
N GLY A 778 8.53 28.80 32.74
CA GLY A 778 9.87 28.88 33.31
C GLY A 778 10.96 28.62 32.27
N VAL A 779 11.66 27.49 32.42
CA VAL A 779 12.75 27.05 31.51
C VAL A 779 12.27 26.13 30.39
N LEU A 780 11.03 25.63 30.46
CA LEU A 780 10.46 24.79 29.41
C LEU A 780 9.96 25.66 28.28
N LYS A 781 10.27 25.26 27.04
CA LYS A 781 9.78 25.91 25.82
C LYS A 781 9.28 24.87 24.84
N TRP A 782 8.20 25.18 24.15
CA TRP A 782 7.61 24.33 23.11
C TRP A 782 6.75 25.18 22.18
N TRP A 783 6.22 24.58 21.13
CA TRP A 783 5.35 25.25 20.17
C TRP A 783 3.94 24.70 20.22
N THR A 784 2.94 25.55 20.09
CA THR A 784 1.56 25.14 19.81
C THR A 784 1.23 25.42 18.37
N ALA A 785 0.47 24.54 17.72
CA ALA A 785 0.10 24.65 16.32
C ALA A 785 -1.37 25.03 16.16
N GLU A 786 -1.66 26.08 15.40
CA GLU A 786 -2.98 26.45 14.94
C GLU A 786 -3.08 26.14 13.43
N ILE A 787 -4.01 25.27 13.05
CA ILE A 787 -4.16 24.79 11.67
C ILE A 787 -5.30 25.56 11.00
N SER A 788 -4.99 26.26 9.91
CA SER A 788 -6.00 26.90 9.06
C SER A 788 -6.59 25.90 8.06
N ALA A 789 -7.79 26.21 7.55
CA ALA A 789 -8.44 25.35 6.55
C ALA A 789 -7.58 25.19 5.30
N HIS A 790 -7.42 23.95 4.84
CA HIS A 790 -6.68 23.66 3.62
C HIS A 790 -7.35 24.35 2.42
N ARG A 791 -6.54 24.97 1.57
CA ARG A 791 -7.03 25.65 0.36
C ARG A 791 -6.98 24.67 -0.83
N PRO A 792 -8.07 24.52 -1.61
CA PRO A 792 -8.05 23.65 -2.78
C PRO A 792 -6.93 24.06 -3.74
N PHE A 793 -6.31 23.09 -4.41
CA PHE A 793 -5.22 23.36 -5.36
C PHE A 793 -5.63 24.31 -6.47
N THR A 794 -6.81 24.05 -7.03
CA THR A 794 -7.47 24.84 -8.08
C THR A 794 -8.94 25.00 -7.71
N ALA A 795 -9.45 26.22 -7.66
CA ALA A 795 -10.88 26.45 -7.48
C ALA A 795 -11.62 26.12 -8.79
N VAL A 796 -12.57 25.18 -8.74
CA VAL A 796 -13.40 24.80 -9.89
C VAL A 796 -14.85 25.13 -9.56
N ALA A 797 -15.48 25.97 -10.36
CA ALA A 797 -16.91 26.24 -10.24
C ALA A 797 -17.69 24.97 -10.60
N ALA A 798 -18.74 24.66 -9.82
CA ALA A 798 -19.62 23.55 -10.14
C ALA A 798 -20.30 23.79 -11.51
N PRO A 799 -20.36 22.80 -12.41
CA PRO A 799 -21.06 22.96 -13.68
C PRO A 799 -22.57 23.12 -13.42
N GLY A 800 -23.09 24.32 -13.70
CA GLY A 800 -24.51 24.64 -13.58
C GLY A 800 -25.28 24.14 -14.81
N PHE A 801 -26.42 23.49 -14.64
CA PHE A 801 -27.33 23.16 -15.75
C PHE A 801 -28.77 23.53 -15.41
N ASP A 802 -28.94 24.42 -14.42
CA ASP A 802 -30.23 24.75 -13.84
C ASP A 802 -30.96 25.85 -14.65
N ASP A 803 -30.23 26.67 -15.43
CA ASP A 803 -30.74 27.84 -16.15
C ASP A 803 -30.88 27.63 -17.68
N ILE A 804 -31.05 26.39 -18.13
CA ILE A 804 -31.15 26.09 -19.57
C ILE A 804 -32.46 26.62 -20.14
N ASN A 805 -32.36 27.45 -21.19
CA ASN A 805 -33.48 27.90 -22.00
C ASN A 805 -33.29 27.46 -23.47
N PRO A 806 -33.87 26.31 -23.88
CA PRO A 806 -33.69 25.76 -25.22
C PRO A 806 -34.06 26.71 -26.35
N ALA A 807 -35.04 27.60 -26.14
CA ALA A 807 -35.49 28.56 -27.15
C ALA A 807 -34.46 29.67 -27.44
N ARG A 808 -33.49 29.86 -26.54
CA ARG A 808 -32.42 30.85 -26.67
C ARG A 808 -31.07 30.24 -27.07
N CYS A 809 -31.03 28.93 -27.30
CA CYS A 809 -29.81 28.20 -27.65
C CYS A 809 -29.52 28.27 -29.16
N GLU A 810 -28.35 28.79 -29.50
CA GLU A 810 -27.84 28.92 -30.87
C GLU A 810 -26.52 28.15 -31.02
N THR A 811 -26.47 27.21 -31.96
CA THR A 811 -25.28 26.39 -32.23
C THR A 811 -24.22 27.16 -33.02
N VAL A 812 -22.94 26.93 -32.72
CA VAL A 812 -21.81 27.51 -33.48
C VAL A 812 -21.28 26.50 -34.51
N ASP A 813 -21.00 26.94 -35.73
CA ASP A 813 -20.41 26.10 -36.79
C ASP A 813 -18.89 26.00 -36.65
N LEU A 814 -18.40 24.81 -36.28
CA LEU A 814 -16.98 24.52 -36.09
C LEU A 814 -16.32 23.82 -37.28
N ARG A 815 -17.03 23.57 -38.39
CA ARG A 815 -16.54 22.69 -39.49
C ARG A 815 -15.18 23.10 -40.06
N LYS A 816 -14.87 24.40 -40.07
CA LYS A 816 -13.59 24.93 -40.58
C LYS A 816 -12.46 24.91 -39.54
N ALA A 817 -12.77 24.66 -38.28
CA ALA A 817 -11.81 24.68 -37.18
C ALA A 817 -11.35 23.28 -36.75
N TYR A 818 -12.13 22.23 -37.06
CA TYR A 818 -11.74 20.85 -36.75
C TYR A 818 -10.40 20.45 -37.39
N ASN A 819 -9.57 19.77 -36.62
CA ASN A 819 -8.25 19.29 -37.04
C ASN A 819 -8.10 17.76 -36.96
N ALA A 820 -9.09 17.04 -36.41
CA ALA A 820 -9.03 15.59 -36.23
C ALA A 820 -10.43 14.94 -36.17
N SER A 821 -10.46 13.61 -36.15
CA SER A 821 -11.63 12.82 -35.74
C SER A 821 -11.48 12.38 -34.28
N VAL A 822 -12.58 12.36 -33.52
CA VAL A 822 -12.55 11.97 -32.10
C VAL A 822 -12.02 10.54 -31.87
N THR A 823 -12.18 9.67 -32.87
CA THR A 823 -11.72 8.28 -32.83
C THR A 823 -10.21 8.13 -33.03
N ASP A 824 -9.51 9.21 -33.42
CA ASP A 824 -8.05 9.18 -33.64
C ASP A 824 -7.26 9.10 -32.34
N ILE A 825 -7.85 9.50 -31.19
CA ILE A 825 -7.14 9.74 -29.92
C ILE A 825 -6.25 8.58 -29.46
N PHE A 826 -6.71 7.33 -29.52
CA PHE A 826 -5.91 6.14 -29.15
C PHE A 826 -5.47 5.31 -30.36
N ARG A 827 -5.75 5.78 -31.58
CA ARG A 827 -5.22 5.23 -32.84
C ARG A 827 -3.92 5.92 -33.25
N ASN A 828 -3.72 7.15 -32.79
CA ASN A 828 -2.49 7.91 -32.97
C ASN A 828 -1.31 7.30 -32.22
N ARG A 829 -0.11 7.70 -32.64
CA ARG A 829 1.10 7.56 -31.84
C ARG A 829 1.62 8.94 -31.46
N TYR A 830 1.82 9.14 -30.16
CA TYR A 830 2.36 10.37 -29.57
C TYR A 830 3.86 10.20 -29.36
N LEU A 831 4.67 10.57 -30.36
CA LEU A 831 6.11 10.27 -30.38
C LEU A 831 7.00 11.48 -30.08
N SER A 832 6.43 12.69 -30.02
CA SER A 832 7.19 13.91 -29.76
C SER A 832 6.30 15.00 -29.14
N PRO A 833 6.81 15.79 -28.18
CA PRO A 833 8.11 15.62 -27.52
C PRO A 833 8.10 14.43 -26.53
N ARG A 834 9.20 13.68 -26.46
CA ARG A 834 9.40 12.58 -25.49
C ARG A 834 10.63 12.89 -24.60
N PRO A 835 10.69 12.38 -23.36
CA PRO A 835 11.84 12.55 -22.49
C PRO A 835 13.13 12.07 -23.17
N GLN A 836 14.21 12.83 -23.00
CA GLN A 836 15.54 12.46 -23.49
C GLN A 836 16.26 11.48 -22.54
N VAL A 837 15.57 11.05 -21.48
CA VAL A 837 16.04 10.11 -20.46
C VAL A 837 15.21 8.83 -20.47
N THR A 838 15.74 7.76 -19.89
CA THR A 838 15.02 6.48 -19.78
C THR A 838 14.19 6.51 -18.50
N THR A 839 12.86 6.47 -18.62
CA THR A 839 11.90 6.73 -17.54
C THR A 839 10.66 5.86 -17.69
N LEU A 840 9.82 5.75 -16.66
CA LEU A 840 8.42 5.37 -16.85
C LEU A 840 7.67 6.53 -17.51
N GLN A 841 6.92 6.25 -18.57
CA GLN A 841 6.14 7.26 -19.31
C GLN A 841 4.86 6.63 -19.88
N ILE A 842 3.86 7.45 -20.19
CA ILE A 842 2.64 6.98 -20.85
C ILE A 842 2.98 6.28 -22.19
N PRO A 843 2.38 5.13 -22.52
CA PRO A 843 2.67 4.41 -23.76
C PRO A 843 2.44 5.25 -25.03
N ALA A 844 3.05 4.83 -26.14
CA ALA A 844 3.02 5.52 -27.43
C ALA A 844 1.61 5.83 -27.95
N GLN A 845 0.61 5.04 -27.59
CA GLN A 845 -0.79 5.21 -27.97
C GLN A 845 -1.58 6.20 -27.07
N GLY A 846 -0.97 6.76 -26.02
CA GLY A 846 -1.60 7.77 -25.15
C GLY A 846 -2.54 7.22 -24.07
N ILE A 847 -2.48 5.92 -23.78
CA ILE A 847 -3.23 5.24 -22.72
C ILE A 847 -2.45 3.99 -22.26
N GLY A 848 -2.60 3.64 -20.98
CA GLY A 848 -1.97 2.49 -20.33
C GLY A 848 -0.75 2.84 -19.50
N GLU A 849 -0.13 1.81 -18.93
CA GLU A 849 1.01 1.92 -18.03
C GLU A 849 2.14 0.93 -18.35
N TRP A 850 3.22 0.89 -17.56
CA TRP A 850 4.39 0.08 -17.86
C TRP A 850 4.23 -1.44 -17.60
N CYS A 851 3.35 -1.87 -16.71
CA CYS A 851 2.78 -3.21 -16.55
C CYS A 851 1.78 -3.57 -17.67
N HIS A 852 0.98 -2.62 -18.16
CA HIS A 852 0.01 -2.78 -19.25
C HIS A 852 0.32 -1.90 -20.48
N PRO A 853 1.52 -2.02 -21.08
CA PRO A 853 2.00 -1.08 -22.10
C PRO A 853 1.24 -1.17 -23.44
N LYS A 854 0.42 -2.21 -23.59
CA LYS A 854 -0.39 -2.48 -24.79
C LYS A 854 -1.87 -2.19 -24.61
N LEU A 855 -2.28 -1.70 -23.43
CA LEU A 855 -3.65 -1.29 -23.18
C LEU A 855 -4.07 -0.21 -24.18
N THR A 856 -5.29 -0.31 -24.68
CA THR A 856 -5.94 0.68 -25.53
C THR A 856 -7.46 0.64 -25.30
N ALA A 857 -8.17 1.65 -25.78
CA ALA A 857 -9.63 1.71 -25.76
C ALA A 857 -10.18 1.97 -27.17
N GLU A 858 -11.26 1.26 -27.52
CA GLU A 858 -11.93 1.45 -28.79
C GLU A 858 -12.96 2.59 -28.70
N ILE A 859 -12.63 3.72 -29.31
CA ILE A 859 -13.53 4.87 -29.45
C ILE A 859 -14.30 4.75 -30.76
N ASP A 860 -15.63 4.78 -30.68
CA ASP A 860 -16.54 4.58 -31.80
C ASP A 860 -17.67 5.61 -31.77
N ASP A 861 -17.64 6.54 -32.73
CA ASP A 861 -18.68 7.57 -32.92
C ASP A 861 -19.64 7.27 -34.09
N SER A 862 -19.59 6.06 -34.66
CA SER A 862 -20.32 5.72 -35.88
C SER A 862 -21.84 5.78 -35.72
N GLY A 863 -22.37 5.39 -34.56
CA GLY A 863 -23.80 5.46 -34.28
C GLY A 863 -24.29 6.90 -34.04
N LEU A 864 -23.50 7.75 -33.38
CA LEU A 864 -23.77 9.20 -33.29
C LEU A 864 -23.76 9.84 -34.68
N ARG A 865 -22.77 9.53 -35.51
CA ARG A 865 -22.71 10.01 -36.90
C ARG A 865 -23.93 9.59 -37.71
N SER A 866 -24.36 8.33 -37.57
CA SER A 866 -25.55 7.81 -38.22
C SER A 866 -26.82 8.53 -37.76
N ARG A 867 -26.91 8.89 -36.47
CA ARG A 867 -28.00 9.70 -35.93
C ARG A 867 -27.97 11.12 -36.50
N LEU A 868 -26.80 11.76 -36.53
CA LEU A 868 -26.60 13.10 -37.07
C LEU A 868 -26.95 13.18 -38.57
N ASP A 869 -26.66 12.14 -39.36
CA ASP A 869 -27.03 12.08 -40.78
C ASP A 869 -28.57 12.13 -40.95
N ARG A 870 -29.31 11.40 -40.10
CA ARG A 870 -30.79 11.44 -40.07
C ARG A 870 -31.33 12.77 -39.55
N GLU A 871 -30.68 13.35 -38.55
CA GLU A 871 -31.07 14.60 -37.88
C GLU A 871 -30.45 15.87 -38.53
N LYS A 872 -29.94 15.76 -39.77
CA LYS A 872 -29.36 16.87 -40.56
C LYS A 872 -28.27 17.65 -39.82
N GLY A 873 -27.41 16.94 -39.08
CA GLY A 873 -26.25 17.49 -38.37
C GLY A 873 -26.57 18.24 -37.07
N ARG A 874 -27.81 18.15 -36.57
CA ARG A 874 -28.24 18.79 -35.33
C ARG A 874 -28.71 17.74 -34.31
N LEU A 875 -27.96 17.58 -33.23
CA LEU A 875 -28.33 16.74 -32.08
C LEU A 875 -28.99 17.61 -31.01
N VAL A 876 -30.14 17.21 -30.47
CA VAL A 876 -30.69 17.80 -29.23
C VAL A 876 -30.49 16.79 -28.10
N THR A 877 -29.81 17.23 -27.04
CA THR A 877 -29.53 16.39 -25.86
C THR A 877 -30.76 16.24 -24.97
N GLU A 878 -30.69 15.31 -24.03
CA GLU A 878 -31.67 15.06 -22.99
C GLU A 878 -31.88 16.28 -22.07
N LEU A 879 -30.92 17.21 -22.06
CA LEU A 879 -31.00 18.51 -21.38
C LEU A 879 -31.71 19.60 -22.20
N GLY A 880 -32.14 19.29 -23.43
CA GLY A 880 -32.74 20.25 -24.35
C GLY A 880 -31.73 21.17 -25.04
N ILE A 881 -30.43 20.94 -24.85
CA ILE A 881 -29.36 21.75 -25.49
C ILE A 881 -29.11 21.18 -26.90
N PRO A 882 -29.25 21.99 -27.97
CA PRO A 882 -28.89 21.58 -29.32
C PRO A 882 -27.38 21.68 -29.55
N PHE A 883 -26.80 20.83 -30.40
CA PHE A 883 -25.42 20.93 -30.89
C PHE A 883 -25.37 20.68 -32.40
N ALA A 884 -24.53 21.43 -33.11
CA ALA A 884 -24.25 21.21 -34.53
C ALA A 884 -22.97 20.36 -34.66
N LEU A 885 -23.12 19.10 -35.03
CA LEU A 885 -22.01 18.13 -35.14
C LEU A 885 -22.02 17.50 -36.55
N PRO A 886 -20.86 17.25 -37.16
CA PRO A 886 -20.80 16.72 -38.52
C PRO A 886 -21.04 15.20 -38.55
N ALA A 887 -21.87 14.73 -39.49
CA ALA A 887 -22.07 13.30 -39.73
C ALA A 887 -20.87 12.62 -40.42
N LYS A 888 -20.00 13.40 -41.10
CA LYS A 888 -18.85 12.90 -41.88
C LYS A 888 -17.63 13.80 -41.68
N GLY A 889 -16.44 13.21 -41.76
CA GLY A 889 -15.16 13.92 -41.63
C GLY A 889 -14.79 14.29 -40.19
N SER A 890 -13.80 15.18 -40.06
CA SER A 890 -13.30 15.69 -38.78
C SER A 890 -14.42 16.30 -37.93
N ASN A 891 -14.39 16.03 -36.62
CA ASN A 891 -15.45 16.42 -35.69
C ASN A 891 -14.93 16.91 -34.33
N VAL A 892 -13.63 17.15 -34.21
CA VAL A 892 -13.02 17.66 -32.97
C VAL A 892 -11.86 18.59 -33.28
N ILE A 893 -11.70 19.61 -32.42
CA ILE A 893 -10.54 20.49 -32.37
C ILE A 893 -9.68 20.00 -31.21
N TYR A 894 -8.65 19.19 -31.50
CA TYR A 894 -7.71 18.73 -30.48
C TYR A 894 -6.59 19.75 -30.23
N THR A 895 -6.21 19.83 -28.96
CA THR A 895 -5.04 20.53 -28.45
C THR A 895 -4.24 19.61 -27.53
N SER A 896 -2.92 19.65 -27.59
CA SER A 896 -2.03 18.88 -26.71
C SER A 896 -0.65 19.50 -26.62
N LEU A 897 0.16 19.06 -25.66
CA LEU A 897 1.59 19.35 -25.65
C LEU A 897 2.42 18.37 -26.51
N TRP A 898 1.78 17.34 -27.07
CA TRP A 898 2.32 16.53 -28.16
C TRP A 898 2.30 17.30 -29.49
N ASP A 899 3.32 17.11 -30.32
CA ASP A 899 3.45 17.72 -31.65
C ASP A 899 2.37 17.27 -32.64
N ASN A 900 1.56 16.27 -32.27
CA ASN A 900 0.37 15.84 -33.01
C ASN A 900 -0.65 16.97 -33.18
N TYR A 901 -0.74 17.91 -32.22
CA TYR A 901 -1.75 18.97 -32.19
C TYR A 901 -1.18 20.28 -31.63
N PRO A 902 -1.75 21.45 -31.96
CA PRO A 902 -1.31 22.71 -31.35
C PRO A 902 -1.58 22.73 -29.83
N ASP A 903 -0.79 23.48 -29.06
CA ASP A 903 -1.00 23.63 -27.61
C ASP A 903 -2.25 24.46 -27.26
N ARG A 904 -2.75 25.23 -28.24
CA ARG A 904 -3.95 26.06 -28.15
C ARG A 904 -4.70 26.14 -29.46
N ALA A 905 -6.02 26.33 -29.38
CA ALA A 905 -6.86 26.63 -30.53
C ALA A 905 -7.93 27.67 -30.17
N SER A 906 -8.34 28.48 -31.15
CA SER A 906 -9.33 29.54 -30.93
C SER A 906 -10.45 29.51 -31.98
N VAL A 907 -11.68 29.66 -31.52
CA VAL A 907 -12.90 29.74 -32.32
C VAL A 907 -13.50 31.13 -32.16
N LYS A 908 -13.78 31.81 -33.28
CA LYS A 908 -14.44 33.12 -33.26
C LYS A 908 -15.89 32.98 -32.78
N LEU A 909 -16.29 33.84 -31.87
CA LEU A 909 -17.66 33.95 -31.37
C LEU A 909 -18.25 35.32 -31.71
N SER A 910 -19.58 35.41 -31.74
CA SER A 910 -20.29 36.64 -32.04
C SER A 910 -21.50 36.86 -31.14
N GLY A 911 -21.90 38.12 -30.99
CA GLY A 911 -23.04 38.52 -30.18
C GLY A 911 -22.74 38.49 -28.68
N LYS A 912 -23.77 38.26 -27.88
CA LYS A 912 -23.69 38.11 -26.41
C LYS A 912 -24.22 36.72 -26.04
N ALA A 913 -23.80 36.20 -24.89
CA ALA A 913 -24.33 34.96 -24.33
C ALA A 913 -24.32 35.04 -22.80
N SER A 914 -25.29 34.40 -22.16
CA SER A 914 -25.24 34.12 -20.71
C SER A 914 -24.49 32.82 -20.41
N HIS A 915 -24.53 31.85 -21.32
CA HIS A 915 -23.86 30.55 -21.15
C HIS A 915 -23.28 30.05 -22.48
N LEU A 916 -22.18 29.31 -22.38
CA LEU A 916 -21.62 28.48 -23.45
C LEU A 916 -21.73 27.02 -23.00
N TYR A 917 -22.56 26.25 -23.69
CA TYR A 917 -22.59 24.80 -23.53
C TYR A 917 -21.60 24.15 -24.48
N LEU A 918 -20.75 23.28 -23.97
CA LEU A 918 -19.67 22.65 -24.74
C LEU A 918 -19.82 21.13 -24.72
N VAL A 919 -19.52 20.48 -25.84
CA VAL A 919 -19.23 19.04 -25.90
C VAL A 919 -17.73 18.88 -26.11
N MET A 920 -17.05 18.23 -25.18
CA MET A 920 -15.60 18.08 -25.18
C MET A 920 -15.20 16.64 -24.94
N ALA A 921 -14.22 16.11 -25.68
CA ALA A 921 -13.73 14.74 -25.53
C ALA A 921 -12.20 14.76 -25.51
N GLY A 922 -11.58 13.90 -24.71
CA GLY A 922 -10.14 13.89 -24.56
C GLY A 922 -9.62 12.89 -23.53
N SER A 923 -8.32 12.85 -23.33
CA SER A 923 -7.67 11.98 -22.35
C SER A 923 -7.31 12.75 -21.08
N THR A 924 -7.18 12.01 -19.98
CA THR A 924 -6.52 12.42 -18.73
C THR A 924 -6.18 11.13 -17.97
N ASN A 925 -5.45 11.23 -16.86
CA ASN A 925 -5.08 10.07 -16.04
C ASN A 925 -4.97 10.46 -14.56
N HIS A 926 -4.77 9.45 -13.70
CA HIS A 926 -4.72 9.63 -12.25
C HIS A 926 -3.60 10.58 -11.80
N MET A 927 -2.44 10.60 -12.46
CA MET A 927 -1.36 11.55 -12.15
C MET A 927 -1.61 12.98 -12.65
N GLN A 928 -2.76 13.26 -13.25
CA GLN A 928 -3.18 14.61 -13.61
C GLN A 928 -4.30 15.13 -12.69
N SER A 929 -4.57 14.44 -11.58
CA SER A 929 -5.67 14.73 -10.67
C SER A 929 -5.46 15.96 -9.80
N GLY A 930 -6.51 16.75 -9.63
CA GLY A 930 -6.48 17.93 -8.77
C GLY A 930 -5.68 19.10 -9.34
N ILE A 931 -5.18 18.99 -10.59
CA ILE A 931 -4.40 20.02 -11.27
C ILE A 931 -5.06 20.46 -12.58
N GLU A 932 -4.75 21.69 -13.02
CA GLU A 932 -5.21 22.20 -14.32
C GLU A 932 -4.62 21.38 -15.48
N ASN A 933 -5.44 20.56 -16.12
CA ASN A 933 -5.09 19.83 -17.34
C ASN A 933 -5.10 20.77 -18.57
N GLY A 934 -6.00 21.76 -18.55
CA GLY A 934 -6.15 22.78 -19.59
C GLY A 934 -6.98 23.97 -19.15
N LYS A 935 -7.18 24.93 -20.06
CA LYS A 935 -7.97 26.15 -19.82
C LYS A 935 -8.94 26.41 -20.97
N ILE A 936 -10.14 26.84 -20.61
CA ILE A 936 -11.12 27.42 -21.52
C ILE A 936 -11.16 28.92 -21.26
N ARG A 937 -10.85 29.75 -22.26
CA ARG A 937 -10.94 31.22 -22.15
C ARG A 937 -11.99 31.80 -23.07
N ILE A 938 -12.91 32.56 -22.50
CA ILE A 938 -13.83 33.42 -23.25
C ILE A 938 -13.19 34.80 -23.33
N ARG A 939 -12.83 35.25 -24.53
CA ARG A 939 -12.38 36.62 -24.78
C ARG A 939 -13.56 37.49 -25.21
N TYR A 940 -13.63 38.71 -24.69
CA TYR A 940 -14.65 39.70 -25.02
C TYR A 940 -14.05 40.83 -25.87
N LYS A 941 -14.90 41.49 -26.66
CA LYS A 941 -14.50 42.57 -27.58
C LYS A 941 -13.95 43.82 -26.89
N ASP A 942 -14.14 43.95 -25.58
CA ASP A 942 -13.58 45.03 -24.76
C ASP A 942 -12.17 44.71 -24.23
N GLY A 943 -11.61 43.55 -24.61
CA GLY A 943 -10.28 43.09 -24.20
C GLY A 943 -10.28 42.29 -22.89
N SER A 944 -11.40 42.18 -22.19
CA SER A 944 -11.51 41.36 -20.98
C SER A 944 -11.64 39.86 -21.30
N GLU A 945 -11.36 39.00 -20.31
CA GLU A 945 -11.52 37.55 -20.44
C GLU A 945 -12.09 36.90 -19.18
N SER A 946 -12.75 35.76 -19.39
CA SER A 946 -13.15 34.80 -18.35
C SER A 946 -12.43 33.49 -18.59
N VAL A 947 -11.89 32.87 -17.53
CA VAL A 947 -11.08 31.64 -17.63
C VAL A 947 -11.69 30.55 -16.75
N THR A 948 -11.94 29.39 -17.34
CA THR A 948 -12.35 28.17 -16.62
C THR A 948 -11.27 27.10 -16.76
N PRO A 949 -10.66 26.65 -15.65
CA PRO A 949 -9.70 25.54 -15.70
C PRO A 949 -10.42 24.21 -15.92
N LEU A 950 -9.78 23.29 -16.64
CA LEU A 950 -10.18 21.89 -16.76
C LEU A 950 -9.37 21.05 -15.77
N VAL A 951 -10.06 20.43 -14.81
CA VAL A 951 -9.46 19.69 -13.69
C VAL A 951 -10.26 18.40 -13.48
N ASN A 952 -9.60 17.24 -13.51
CA ASN A 952 -10.21 15.99 -13.08
C ASN A 952 -10.13 15.85 -11.54
N PRO A 953 -11.16 15.26 -10.90
CA PRO A 953 -12.40 14.75 -11.51
C PRO A 953 -13.55 15.78 -11.63
N HIS A 954 -13.28 17.07 -11.38
CA HIS A 954 -14.31 18.09 -11.17
C HIS A 954 -15.10 18.50 -12.42
N ASN A 955 -14.43 18.68 -13.56
CA ASN A 955 -15.05 19.10 -14.83
C ASN A 955 -14.34 18.54 -16.07
N TRP A 956 -13.36 17.66 -15.88
CA TRP A 956 -12.67 16.95 -16.96
C TRP A 956 -12.63 15.47 -16.64
N ALA A 957 -12.94 14.63 -17.64
CA ALA A 957 -12.97 13.18 -17.49
C ALA A 957 -12.39 12.50 -18.74
N PRO A 958 -11.72 11.35 -18.58
CA PRO A 958 -11.12 10.63 -19.69
C PRO A 958 -12.21 10.09 -20.62
N ILE A 959 -11.91 9.93 -21.92
CA ILE A 959 -12.90 9.56 -22.93
C ILE A 959 -13.41 8.12 -22.78
N GLU A 960 -12.60 7.21 -22.24
CA GLU A 960 -12.87 5.77 -22.23
C GLU A 960 -13.63 5.26 -21.00
N GLN A 961 -13.81 6.09 -19.96
CA GLN A 961 -14.39 5.67 -18.69
C GLN A 961 -15.04 6.82 -17.90
N ASP A 962 -15.90 6.47 -16.94
CA ASP A 962 -16.37 7.37 -15.89
C ASP A 962 -15.57 7.18 -14.59
N PHE A 963 -15.62 8.17 -13.71
CA PHE A 963 -14.99 8.06 -12.39
C PHE A 963 -15.79 7.14 -11.48
N TYR A 964 -15.10 6.16 -10.89
CA TYR A 964 -15.62 5.43 -9.74
C TYR A 964 -15.85 6.39 -8.57
N ASN A 965 -17.02 6.32 -7.96
CA ASN A 965 -17.39 7.11 -6.78
C ASN A 965 -17.95 6.19 -5.71
N ASP A 966 -17.51 6.39 -4.47
CA ASP A 966 -18.05 5.76 -3.27
C ASP A 966 -18.36 6.84 -2.22
N ASN A 967 -18.60 6.45 -0.97
CA ASN A 967 -18.81 7.38 0.14
C ASN A 967 -17.54 7.64 0.96
N HIS A 968 -16.37 7.19 0.49
CA HIS A 968 -15.12 7.14 1.26
C HIS A 968 -13.93 7.58 0.40
N ALA A 969 -13.07 6.65 -0.05
CA ALA A 969 -11.80 6.94 -0.73
C ALA A 969 -11.98 7.69 -2.06
N PHE A 970 -13.15 7.53 -2.69
CA PHE A 970 -13.51 8.12 -3.97
C PHE A 970 -14.76 8.98 -3.84
N ALA A 971 -15.06 9.52 -2.66
CA ALA A 971 -16.16 10.46 -2.50
C ALA A 971 -15.98 11.69 -3.39
N LEU A 972 -17.08 12.15 -3.98
CA LEU A 972 -17.13 13.49 -4.56
C LEU A 972 -17.24 14.52 -3.43
N ALA A 973 -16.68 15.71 -3.64
CA ALA A 973 -16.85 16.81 -2.70
C ALA A 973 -18.35 17.05 -2.42
N PRO A 974 -18.76 17.29 -1.17
CA PRO A 974 -20.17 17.47 -0.80
C PRO A 974 -20.91 18.44 -1.73
N GLY A 975 -22.09 18.04 -2.20
CA GLY A 975 -22.91 18.84 -3.13
C GLY A 975 -22.49 18.75 -4.60
N THR A 976 -21.39 18.07 -4.93
CA THR A 976 -20.96 17.84 -6.32
C THR A 976 -21.71 16.66 -6.92
N LYS A 977 -22.21 16.81 -8.15
CA LYS A 977 -22.83 15.72 -8.93
C LYS A 977 -21.83 15.18 -9.96
N PRO A 978 -21.92 13.90 -10.36
CA PRO A 978 -21.18 13.38 -11.51
C PRO A 978 -21.41 14.22 -12.77
N LEU A 979 -20.40 14.28 -13.64
CA LEU A 979 -20.41 15.06 -14.87
C LEU A 979 -21.49 14.56 -15.83
N TYR A 980 -22.06 15.45 -16.64
CA TYR A 980 -22.82 15.01 -17.80
C TYR A 980 -21.86 14.49 -18.86
N ARG A 981 -22.19 13.31 -19.39
CA ARG A 981 -21.38 12.55 -20.32
C ARG A 981 -22.25 12.20 -21.52
N MET A 982 -21.77 12.50 -22.72
CA MET A 982 -22.40 12.15 -24.00
C MET A 982 -21.73 10.90 -24.55
N HIS A 983 -22.48 9.81 -24.67
CA HIS A 983 -22.00 8.58 -25.29
C HIS A 983 -21.70 8.80 -26.78
N LEU A 984 -20.47 8.54 -27.20
CA LEU A 984 -20.05 8.77 -28.58
C LEU A 984 -20.74 7.82 -29.55
N GLN A 985 -21.12 6.61 -29.11
CA GLN A 985 -21.77 5.67 -30.01
C GLN A 985 -23.26 5.98 -30.25
N THR A 986 -23.97 6.66 -29.33
CA THR A 986 -25.42 6.88 -29.45
C THR A 986 -25.87 8.34 -29.40
N GLY A 987 -25.04 9.23 -28.87
CA GLY A 987 -25.39 10.62 -28.54
C GLY A 987 -26.26 10.77 -27.29
N HIS A 988 -26.43 9.71 -26.49
CA HIS A 988 -27.16 9.73 -25.22
C HIS A 988 -26.37 10.48 -24.14
N VAL A 989 -27.01 11.41 -23.43
CA VAL A 989 -26.39 12.20 -22.36
C VAL A 989 -26.94 11.81 -20.99
N ALA A 990 -26.04 11.43 -20.08
CA ALA A 990 -26.38 11.05 -18.71
C ALA A 990 -25.30 11.47 -17.71
N ARG A 991 -25.62 11.45 -16.41
CA ARG A 991 -24.62 11.67 -15.34
C ARG A 991 -23.91 10.39 -14.90
N ASP A 992 -24.57 9.25 -15.06
CA ASP A 992 -24.07 7.92 -14.68
C ASP A 992 -23.99 7.05 -15.94
N LEU A 993 -23.20 7.52 -16.91
CA LEU A 993 -23.26 7.00 -18.27
C LEU A 993 -22.72 5.56 -18.33
N ALA A 994 -21.59 5.28 -17.67
CA ALA A 994 -21.05 3.92 -17.60
C ALA A 994 -22.07 2.89 -17.09
N ARG A 995 -22.92 3.25 -16.12
CA ARG A 995 -24.00 2.37 -15.64
C ARG A 995 -25.14 2.22 -16.65
N GLU A 996 -25.46 3.26 -17.40
CA GLU A 996 -26.59 3.28 -18.34
C GLU A 996 -26.28 2.60 -19.68
N VAL A 997 -25.05 2.72 -20.21
CA VAL A 997 -24.66 2.18 -21.53
C VAL A 997 -23.63 1.06 -21.47
N GLY A 998 -22.90 0.93 -20.35
CA GLY A 998 -21.98 -0.18 -20.12
C GLY A 998 -22.70 -1.44 -19.65
N LYS A 999 -22.01 -2.58 -19.67
CA LYS A 999 -22.43 -3.69 -18.80
C LYS A 999 -22.23 -3.22 -17.36
N ARG A 1000 -23.17 -3.53 -16.48
CA ARG A 1000 -23.02 -3.36 -15.03
C ARG A 1000 -21.80 -4.20 -14.59
N GLN A 1001 -20.60 -3.65 -14.70
CA GLN A 1001 -19.40 -4.33 -14.23
C GLN A 1001 -19.43 -4.15 -12.72
N GLU A 1002 -19.85 -5.20 -12.04
CA GLU A 1002 -19.34 -5.51 -10.71
C GLU A 1002 -17.82 -5.29 -10.77
N LEU A 1003 -17.24 -4.73 -9.71
CA LEU A 1003 -15.80 -4.54 -9.56
C LEU A 1003 -15.11 -5.92 -9.64
N GLU A 1004 -14.91 -6.44 -10.84
CA GLU A 1004 -14.24 -7.71 -11.09
C GLU A 1004 -12.78 -7.38 -11.32
N SER A 1005 -11.97 -7.60 -10.28
CA SER A 1005 -10.52 -7.64 -10.42
C SER A 1005 -10.18 -8.72 -11.46
N THR A 1006 -9.63 -8.34 -12.60
CA THR A 1006 -9.22 -9.34 -13.62
C THR A 1006 -7.88 -9.98 -13.28
N GLY A 1007 -7.23 -9.53 -12.19
CA GLY A 1007 -6.04 -10.16 -11.62
C GLY A 1007 -4.78 -10.10 -12.50
N ALA A 1008 -4.88 -9.59 -13.73
CA ALA A 1008 -3.82 -9.58 -14.72
C ALA A 1008 -3.90 -8.41 -15.72
N ASP A 1009 -5.10 -7.93 -16.06
CA ASP A 1009 -5.28 -6.70 -16.85
C ASP A 1009 -5.56 -5.55 -15.87
N GLY A 1010 -4.93 -4.39 -16.04
CA GLY A 1010 -5.05 -3.27 -15.11
C GLY A 1010 -6.52 -3.06 -14.73
N ASP A 1011 -6.81 -3.03 -13.43
CA ASP A 1011 -8.18 -2.99 -12.95
C ASP A 1011 -8.80 -1.62 -13.29
N ILE A 1012 -9.39 -1.48 -14.48
CA ILE A 1012 -10.09 -0.28 -14.95
C ILE A 1012 -11.56 -0.38 -14.54
N VAL A 1013 -12.04 0.60 -13.79
CA VAL A 1013 -13.41 0.64 -13.28
C VAL A 1013 -14.21 1.69 -14.07
N GLY A 1014 -15.42 1.33 -14.52
CA GLY A 1014 -16.33 2.29 -15.16
C GLY A 1014 -16.06 2.52 -16.64
N THR A 1015 -15.54 1.52 -17.36
CA THR A 1015 -15.33 1.60 -18.82
C THR A 1015 -16.62 1.91 -19.59
N ILE A 1016 -16.50 2.72 -20.64
CA ILE A 1016 -17.61 3.10 -21.53
C ILE A 1016 -17.30 2.58 -22.93
N PRO A 1017 -17.94 1.49 -23.38
CA PRO A 1017 -17.79 1.01 -24.76
C PRO A 1017 -18.07 2.14 -25.76
N GLY A 1018 -17.20 2.33 -26.75
CA GLY A 1018 -17.34 3.42 -27.74
C GLY A 1018 -16.93 4.82 -27.24
N GLY A 1019 -16.74 5.00 -25.94
CA GLY A 1019 -16.27 6.24 -25.30
C GLY A 1019 -17.33 7.32 -25.09
N ALA A 1020 -16.96 8.37 -24.38
CA ALA A 1020 -17.84 9.48 -24.00
C ALA A 1020 -17.15 10.86 -24.01
N ALA A 1021 -17.91 11.87 -24.44
CA ALA A 1021 -17.54 13.28 -24.29
C ALA A 1021 -18.12 13.86 -22.98
N VAL A 1022 -17.43 14.82 -22.34
CA VAL A 1022 -17.99 15.66 -21.28
C VAL A 1022 -18.90 16.73 -21.90
N VAL A 1023 -20.04 16.98 -21.26
CA VAL A 1023 -20.88 18.17 -21.53
C VAL A 1023 -20.67 19.19 -20.42
N LEU A 1024 -20.25 20.40 -20.77
CA LEU A 1024 -19.94 21.48 -19.83
C LEU A 1024 -20.84 22.69 -20.04
N ASP A 1025 -21.19 23.36 -18.94
CA ASP A 1025 -21.72 24.72 -18.94
C ASP A 1025 -20.63 25.69 -18.49
N ILE A 1026 -20.35 26.69 -19.31
CA ILE A 1026 -19.43 27.77 -19.02
C ILE A 1026 -20.21 29.08 -18.97
N PRO A 1027 -20.38 29.68 -17.78
CA PRO A 1027 -21.02 30.98 -17.64
C PRO A 1027 -20.28 32.08 -18.41
N ALA A 1028 -21.02 32.99 -19.03
CA ALA A 1028 -20.50 34.18 -19.71
C ALA A 1028 -21.22 35.43 -19.22
N ASP A 1029 -20.55 36.60 -19.30
CA ASP A 1029 -21.21 37.87 -18.98
C ASP A 1029 -22.24 38.25 -20.08
N PRO A 1030 -23.56 38.23 -19.78
CA PRO A 1030 -24.60 38.51 -20.77
C PRO A 1030 -24.60 39.97 -21.26
N LYS A 1031 -23.85 40.86 -20.60
CA LYS A 1031 -23.73 42.27 -20.97
C LYS A 1031 -22.60 42.51 -21.98
N ARG A 1032 -21.60 41.63 -22.04
CA ARG A 1032 -20.41 41.80 -22.88
C ARG A 1032 -20.55 41.12 -24.24
N LYS A 1033 -19.90 41.67 -25.26
CA LYS A 1033 -19.85 41.08 -26.60
C LYS A 1033 -18.72 40.07 -26.69
N LEU A 1034 -19.02 38.86 -27.10
CA LEU A 1034 -18.04 37.79 -27.29
C LEU A 1034 -17.11 38.11 -28.47
N GLU A 1035 -15.86 37.68 -28.35
CA GLU A 1035 -14.88 37.70 -29.43
C GLU A 1035 -14.44 36.30 -29.85
N SER A 1036 -14.04 35.46 -28.89
CA SER A 1036 -13.58 34.10 -29.18
C SER A 1036 -13.64 33.19 -27.96
N LEU A 1037 -13.69 31.88 -28.22
CA LEU A 1037 -13.39 30.83 -27.25
C LEU A 1037 -12.01 30.26 -27.56
N GLU A 1038 -11.10 30.23 -26.60
CA GLU A 1038 -9.80 29.60 -26.70
C GLU A 1038 -9.74 28.36 -25.79
N ILE A 1039 -9.18 27.28 -26.30
CA ILE A 1039 -8.81 26.09 -25.52
C ILE A 1039 -7.29 25.98 -25.51
N GLU A 1040 -6.69 25.72 -24.34
CA GLU A 1040 -5.25 25.55 -24.16
C GLU A 1040 -4.98 24.31 -23.29
N THR A 1041 -4.07 23.45 -23.73
CA THR A 1041 -3.59 22.29 -22.94
C THR A 1041 -2.38 22.68 -22.11
N LEU A 1042 -2.35 22.24 -20.85
CA LEU A 1042 -1.30 22.55 -19.88
C LEU A 1042 -0.51 21.34 -19.38
N SER A 1043 -1.10 20.14 -19.45
CA SER A 1043 -0.49 18.88 -19.01
C SER A 1043 0.10 18.07 -20.17
N GLY A 1044 1.24 17.40 -19.95
CA GLY A 1044 1.97 16.64 -20.97
C GLY A 1044 1.22 15.42 -21.52
N ASP A 1045 0.61 14.63 -20.64
CA ASP A 1045 -0.01 13.33 -20.98
C ASP A 1045 -1.49 13.44 -21.40
N VAL A 1046 -1.94 14.63 -21.77
CA VAL A 1046 -3.36 14.98 -21.95
C VAL A 1046 -3.62 15.48 -23.37
N VAL A 1047 -4.71 15.01 -23.97
CA VAL A 1047 -5.26 15.54 -25.21
C VAL A 1047 -6.64 16.11 -24.91
N ILE A 1048 -6.86 17.39 -25.21
CA ILE A 1048 -8.14 18.08 -24.95
C ILE A 1048 -8.81 18.40 -26.28
N GLY A 1049 -10.06 17.97 -26.44
CA GLY A 1049 -10.81 18.16 -27.68
C GLY A 1049 -12.12 18.90 -27.50
N LEU A 1050 -12.38 19.89 -28.35
CA LEU A 1050 -13.68 20.56 -28.46
C LEU A 1050 -14.45 20.03 -29.67
N MET A 1051 -15.61 19.43 -29.42
CA MET A 1051 -16.47 18.87 -30.46
C MET A 1051 -17.63 19.78 -30.85
N GLY A 1052 -18.19 20.55 -29.91
CA GLY A 1052 -19.36 21.39 -30.19
C GLY A 1052 -19.51 22.55 -29.21
N ILE A 1053 -20.08 23.66 -29.70
CA ILE A 1053 -20.42 24.85 -28.89
C ILE A 1053 -21.87 25.25 -29.18
N THR A 1054 -22.59 25.60 -28.12
CA THR A 1054 -23.91 26.25 -28.19
C THR A 1054 -23.97 27.44 -27.25
N LEU A 1055 -24.41 28.57 -27.77
CA LEU A 1055 -24.55 29.83 -27.05
C LEU A 1055 -25.98 29.99 -26.56
N GLN A 1056 -26.19 30.21 -25.27
CA GLN A 1056 -27.47 30.69 -24.75
C GLN A 1056 -27.50 32.21 -24.82
N ARG A 1057 -28.38 32.77 -25.65
CA ARG A 1057 -28.54 34.23 -25.78
C ARG A 1057 -29.20 34.83 -24.52
N PRO A 1058 -28.86 36.09 -24.13
CA PRO A 1058 -29.42 36.76 -22.96
C PRO A 1058 -30.94 36.91 -22.95
#